data_AF-A0A2D9FSJ9-F1
#
_entry.id   AF-A0A2D9FSJ9-F1
#
_cell.length_a   1.000
_cell.length_b   1.000
_cell.length_c   1.000
_cell.angle_alpha   90.00
_cell.angle_beta   90.00
_cell.angle_gamma   90.00
#
_symmetry.space_group_name_H-M   'P 1'
#
loop_
_entity.id
_entity.type
_entity.pdbx_description
1 polymer ?
#
loop_
_entity_poly.entity_id
_entity_poly.type
_entity_poly.pdbx_seq_one_letter_code
_entity_poly.pdbx_strand_id
1 'polypeptide(L)'
;MRRISYLIPLLFLSLLWQPAAAQTTADGEAESMQGFARAVDISEGTVFIGEPANYHQPGIVYVFTKNGNEWAEQFQLQASDGEIGNNFGSVISAQGGQLLVGAPGANGENGAVYFFEASGGEWSESAILSIEAEETDFGASVLLNEDHAFVGAPEHAEGLGAVVVFRNENGSWNETSTIVNPDTSGSGFGSSLALDGNTLVVGAPARQAGSAYVFENSDSEWAHTATLDSRQVDERSLYGSAVEVNGDRIFVSAPRNAAASGAVIVYSKDADSGEWMESSRLVAFDSQMRYLFGSAIAFSGDQVWIGAPNAEGGNGAIYQFSSESGNWTGSTKMISENSNGDNFAGTMAVDNNIAVVGLTGADFGAGSAAIMEMDEAGMWTTQEILMGEGDNVLEPITGGKVNCTDGKADVYLCDNVDLVSFLPIREIGGTRGVRLNDMWGWTDEETGKNYAIVGRNNGTSFVDVTDPLNPVYIGDLPLTESAQPNAWRDMKVYKNHVYVVADGAREHGMQVLDLTELRDFDGEPIEFEETTIYRNVNSVHNIVINEDTGFAYAVGSSGGGETCGGGLHMINIQDPANPTFAGCFADPSTGRSGTGYSHDAQCVIYDGPDEEHQGSEICFGANETAISIADVSDKENPVALSTASYPDHAYVHQGWLTEDHRYFYQNDELDELTGNVDQTRTIIWDVSDLDDPQFVDEYFLDNPASDHNLYIEGNTMYQSNYVSGLQIIDISDPEEPKHVGFFDTHPFVEDAAGFSGTWSNFPYFDDVVLMTSSNEGLFILDTNREE
;
A
#
# COMPACT_ATOMS: atom_id res chain seq x y z
N MET A 1 36.10 33.52 -65.93
CA MET A 1 34.75 32.92 -65.98
C MET A 1 34.85 31.48 -65.49
N ARG A 2 34.15 31.19 -64.37
CA ARG A 2 33.69 29.88 -63.81
C ARG A 2 34.74 28.77 -63.56
N ARG A 3 35.13 28.49 -62.30
CA ARG A 3 34.46 27.69 -61.21
C ARG A 3 34.50 26.18 -61.50
N ILE A 4 35.45 25.43 -60.93
CA ILE A 4 35.54 24.83 -59.56
C ILE A 4 34.72 23.53 -59.45
N SER A 5 35.46 22.43 -59.32
CA SER A 5 35.02 21.07 -59.00
C SER A 5 34.62 20.94 -57.53
N TYR A 6 33.56 20.19 -57.22
CA TYR A 6 33.37 19.58 -55.90
C TYR A 6 32.80 18.17 -56.03
N LEU A 7 33.48 17.26 -55.34
CA LEU A 7 33.04 15.91 -54.97
C LEU A 7 31.95 16.00 -53.90
N ILE A 8 31.07 14.99 -53.93
CA ILE A 8 30.14 14.59 -52.87
C ILE A 8 30.94 13.92 -51.73
N PRO A 9 30.51 14.05 -50.46
CA PRO A 9 29.98 12.86 -49.79
C PRO A 9 28.61 13.10 -49.14
N LEU A 10 27.84 12.01 -49.09
CA LEU A 10 26.64 11.82 -48.30
C LEU A 10 26.89 12.24 -46.83
N LEU A 11 25.98 13.03 -46.29
CA LEU A 11 25.73 13.11 -44.85
C LEU A 11 24.53 12.20 -44.56
N PHE A 12 24.80 11.05 -43.95
CA PHE A 12 23.79 10.36 -43.14
C PHE A 12 23.69 11.16 -41.84
N LEU A 13 22.53 11.75 -41.60
CA LEU A 13 22.16 12.26 -40.29
C LEU A 13 21.55 11.07 -39.55
N SER A 14 22.34 10.36 -38.75
CA SER A 14 21.78 9.50 -37.71
C SER A 14 21.29 10.41 -36.60
N LEU A 15 19.98 10.62 -36.52
CA LEU A 15 19.38 10.98 -35.24
C LEU A 15 19.67 9.78 -34.32
N LEU A 16 20.57 9.98 -33.38
CA LEU A 16 20.74 9.04 -32.27
C LEU A 16 19.42 9.07 -31.51
N TRP A 17 18.75 7.93 -31.45
CA TRP A 17 17.70 7.72 -30.47
C TRP A 17 18.34 7.77 -29.09
N GLN A 18 17.90 8.73 -28.29
CA GLN A 18 18.15 8.68 -26.86
C GLN A 18 17.23 7.59 -26.30
N PRO A 19 17.74 6.56 -25.62
CA PRO A 19 16.87 5.71 -24.82
C PRO A 19 16.14 6.61 -23.82
N ALA A 20 14.83 6.41 -23.67
CA ALA A 20 14.11 7.02 -22.57
C ALA A 20 14.81 6.56 -21.27
N ALA A 21 15.27 7.53 -20.47
CA ALA A 21 15.99 7.24 -19.26
C ALA A 21 15.04 6.63 -18.23
N ALA A 22 15.54 5.65 -17.47
CA ALA A 22 14.78 4.97 -16.45
C ALA A 22 14.32 5.97 -15.39
N GLN A 23 13.01 6.16 -15.28
CA GLN A 23 12.43 7.00 -14.23
C GLN A 23 12.05 6.16 -13.02
N THR A 24 12.66 6.49 -11.88
CA THR A 24 12.13 6.15 -10.57
C THR A 24 11.66 7.38 -9.83
N THR A 25 10.57 7.18 -9.11
CA THR A 25 9.99 8.10 -8.13
C THR A 25 10.91 8.25 -6.93
N ALA A 26 10.88 9.43 -6.31
CA ALA A 26 11.62 9.76 -5.10
C ALA A 26 11.22 8.91 -3.90
N ASP A 27 12.22 8.40 -3.18
CA ASP A 27 12.16 7.68 -1.90
C ASP A 27 11.46 8.51 -0.80
N GLY A 28 10.13 8.43 -0.74
CA GLY A 28 9.34 9.06 0.29
C GLY A 28 8.36 8.06 0.89
N GLU A 29 8.26 8.05 2.22
CA GLU A 29 7.16 7.49 3.01
C GLU A 29 5.80 8.13 2.62
N ALA A 30 5.30 7.78 1.45
CA ALA A 30 3.91 7.44 1.22
C ALA A 30 3.92 5.91 1.10
N GLU A 31 2.89 5.22 1.61
CA GLU A 31 2.74 3.76 1.47
C GLU A 31 3.33 3.31 0.13
N SER A 32 4.35 2.46 0.22
CA SER A 32 5.23 2.04 -0.86
C SER A 32 4.45 1.93 -2.18
N MET A 33 4.76 2.81 -3.15
CA MET A 33 4.16 2.74 -4.48
C MET A 33 4.51 1.39 -5.11
N GLN A 34 3.56 0.46 -5.17
CA GLN A 34 3.86 -0.97 -5.39
C GLN A 34 3.06 -1.63 -6.54
N GLY A 35 2.05 -0.95 -7.10
CA GLY A 35 1.22 -1.47 -8.20
C GLY A 35 1.72 -1.21 -9.62
N PHE A 36 0.84 -1.47 -10.60
CA PHE A 36 1.07 -1.28 -12.04
C PHE A 36 1.50 0.15 -12.39
N ALA A 37 2.41 0.26 -13.36
CA ALA A 37 3.02 1.51 -13.80
C ALA A 37 3.95 2.19 -12.79
N ARG A 38 4.44 1.43 -11.80
CA ARG A 38 5.52 1.86 -10.91
C ARG A 38 6.84 2.14 -11.66
N ALA A 39 7.05 1.49 -12.79
CA ALA A 39 8.07 1.84 -13.76
C ALA A 39 7.49 1.76 -15.18
N VAL A 40 7.88 2.69 -16.05
CA VAL A 40 7.41 2.73 -17.45
C VAL A 40 8.58 3.08 -18.36
N ASP A 41 8.60 2.49 -19.55
CA ASP A 41 9.57 2.82 -20.58
C ASP A 41 9.03 2.50 -21.99
N ILE A 42 9.62 3.10 -23.01
CA ILE A 42 9.21 2.96 -24.41
C ILE A 42 10.45 2.74 -25.27
N SER A 43 10.40 1.70 -26.11
CA SER A 43 11.43 1.47 -27.11
C SER A 43 10.83 0.96 -28.41
N GLU A 44 11.13 1.58 -29.54
CA GLU A 44 10.69 1.11 -30.86
C GLU A 44 9.16 1.01 -31.02
N GLY A 45 8.41 1.84 -30.31
CA GLY A 45 6.94 1.76 -30.27
C GLY A 45 6.37 0.60 -29.45
N THR A 46 7.23 -0.09 -28.68
CA THR A 46 6.85 -1.06 -27.65
C THR A 46 6.85 -0.36 -26.30
N VAL A 47 5.79 -0.57 -25.52
CA VAL A 47 5.61 0.00 -24.19
C VAL A 47 5.88 -1.08 -23.14
N PHE A 48 6.68 -0.75 -22.14
CA PHE A 48 6.99 -1.61 -21.01
C PHE A 48 6.45 -0.98 -19.73
N ILE A 49 5.81 -1.80 -18.90
CA ILE A 49 5.18 -1.35 -17.65
C ILE A 49 5.51 -2.35 -16.55
N GLY A 50 6.12 -1.89 -15.47
CA GLY A 50 6.43 -2.70 -14.29
C GLY A 50 5.33 -2.66 -13.23
N GLU A 51 5.09 -3.82 -12.61
CA GLU A 51 4.23 -4.06 -11.45
C GLU A 51 5.03 -4.90 -10.44
N PRO A 52 5.86 -4.25 -9.61
CA PRO A 52 6.86 -4.95 -8.80
C PRO A 52 6.36 -5.72 -7.60
N ALA A 53 5.24 -5.29 -7.02
CA ALA A 53 4.78 -5.79 -5.74
C ALA A 53 3.35 -6.31 -5.84
N ASN A 54 3.29 -7.56 -6.30
CA ASN A 54 2.13 -8.40 -6.24
C ASN A 54 2.14 -9.16 -4.90
N TYR A 55 1.03 -9.14 -4.17
CA TYR A 55 0.90 -9.86 -2.88
C TYR A 55 0.90 -11.38 -3.00
N HIS A 56 0.52 -11.88 -4.18
CA HIS A 56 0.25 -13.31 -4.41
C HIS A 56 1.21 -13.97 -5.40
N GLN A 57 2.07 -13.19 -6.06
CA GLN A 57 2.99 -13.68 -7.10
C GLN A 57 4.23 -12.77 -7.20
N PRO A 58 5.34 -13.22 -7.80
CA PRO A 58 6.48 -12.34 -8.08
C PRO A 58 6.09 -11.14 -8.96
N GLY A 59 6.90 -10.09 -8.92
CA GLY A 59 6.72 -8.90 -9.76
C GLY A 59 6.70 -9.22 -11.26
N ILE A 60 5.97 -8.41 -12.04
CA ILE A 60 5.74 -8.62 -13.47
C ILE A 60 6.14 -7.37 -14.26
N VAL A 61 6.69 -7.56 -15.47
CA VAL A 61 6.79 -6.51 -16.49
C VAL A 61 5.90 -6.85 -17.68
N TYR A 62 4.96 -5.97 -17.98
CA TYR A 62 4.04 -6.09 -19.10
C TYR A 62 4.61 -5.44 -20.35
N VAL A 63 4.44 -6.10 -21.50
CA VAL A 63 4.89 -5.63 -22.80
C VAL A 63 3.68 -5.37 -23.70
N PHE A 64 3.46 -4.11 -24.07
CA PHE A 64 2.37 -3.69 -24.94
C PHE A 64 2.87 -3.24 -26.30
N THR A 65 2.13 -3.62 -27.35
CA THR A 65 2.37 -3.10 -28.71
C THR A 65 1.05 -2.69 -29.34
N LYS A 66 1.13 -1.77 -30.30
CA LYS A 66 -0.04 -1.31 -31.03
C LYS A 66 -0.45 -2.30 -32.11
N ASN A 67 -1.65 -2.87 -32.01
CA ASN A 67 -2.25 -3.73 -33.02
C ASN A 67 -3.35 -2.97 -33.78
N GLY A 68 -2.97 -2.36 -34.91
CA GLY A 68 -3.87 -1.48 -35.65
C GLY A 68 -4.04 -0.13 -34.92
N ASN A 69 -5.20 0.09 -34.32
CA ASN A 69 -5.50 1.33 -33.58
C ASN A 69 -5.61 1.12 -32.05
N GLU A 70 -5.50 -0.10 -31.57
CA GLU A 70 -5.66 -0.48 -30.16
C GLU A 70 -4.32 -0.95 -29.60
N TRP A 71 -4.05 -0.69 -28.33
CA TRP A 71 -2.91 -1.27 -27.64
C TRP A 71 -3.29 -2.64 -27.09
N ALA A 72 -2.37 -3.60 -27.23
CA ALA A 72 -2.61 -4.97 -26.78
C ALA A 72 -1.40 -5.48 -26.02
N GLU A 73 -1.65 -6.06 -24.84
CA GLU A 73 -0.65 -6.84 -24.11
C GLU A 73 -0.16 -7.99 -25.02
N GLN A 74 1.16 -8.12 -25.15
CA GLN A 74 1.79 -9.19 -25.91
C GLN A 74 2.45 -10.22 -25.00
N PHE A 75 3.07 -9.76 -23.90
CA PHE A 75 3.83 -10.59 -22.99
C PHE A 75 3.74 -10.08 -21.55
N GLN A 76 3.86 -11.03 -20.62
CA GLN A 76 4.18 -10.79 -19.21
C GLN A 76 5.54 -11.43 -18.95
N LEU A 77 6.48 -10.64 -18.43
CA LEU A 77 7.84 -11.07 -18.12
C LEU A 77 7.98 -11.18 -16.60
N GLN A 78 8.57 -12.27 -16.14
CA GLN A 78 8.90 -12.52 -14.74
C GLN A 78 10.35 -13.01 -14.66
N ALA A 79 11.03 -12.73 -13.55
CA ALA A 79 12.34 -13.32 -13.26
C ALA A 79 12.23 -14.85 -13.15
N SER A 80 13.21 -15.57 -13.69
CA SER A 80 13.21 -17.04 -13.69
C SER A 80 13.35 -17.66 -12.28
N ASP A 81 13.91 -16.90 -11.34
CA ASP A 81 14.05 -17.17 -9.90
C ASP A 81 13.30 -16.14 -9.05
N GLY A 82 12.33 -15.43 -9.63
CA GLY A 82 11.57 -14.39 -8.93
C GLY A 82 10.75 -14.94 -7.77
N GLU A 83 10.83 -14.27 -6.62
CA GLU A 83 9.99 -14.52 -5.45
C GLU A 83 9.16 -13.27 -5.10
N ILE A 84 8.15 -13.44 -4.25
CA ILE A 84 7.34 -12.33 -3.73
C ILE A 84 8.26 -11.42 -2.89
N GLY A 85 8.02 -10.10 -2.94
CA GLY A 85 8.87 -9.12 -2.26
C GLY A 85 10.20 -8.80 -2.95
N ASN A 86 10.59 -9.52 -4.02
CA ASN A 86 11.83 -9.22 -4.75
C ASN A 86 11.78 -7.90 -5.53
N ASN A 87 10.59 -7.33 -5.72
CA ASN A 87 10.36 -6.05 -6.41
C ASN A 87 10.83 -6.04 -7.88
N PHE A 88 10.73 -7.18 -8.57
CA PHE A 88 11.05 -7.29 -10.00
C PHE A 88 10.14 -6.39 -10.85
N GLY A 89 10.73 -5.50 -11.66
CA GLY A 89 9.93 -4.53 -12.45
C GLY A 89 9.77 -3.18 -11.75
N SER A 90 10.44 -2.97 -10.61
CA SER A 90 10.42 -1.68 -9.90
C SER A 90 11.15 -0.58 -10.66
N VAL A 91 12.08 -0.99 -11.53
CA VAL A 91 12.80 -0.14 -12.49
C VAL A 91 13.00 -0.90 -13.79
N ILE A 92 12.94 -0.18 -14.92
CA ILE A 92 13.14 -0.74 -16.25
C ILE A 92 13.91 0.23 -17.15
N SER A 93 14.71 -0.31 -18.07
CA SER A 93 15.33 0.44 -19.16
C SER A 93 15.37 -0.42 -20.43
N ALA A 94 14.82 0.09 -21.53
CA ALA A 94 14.63 -0.61 -22.78
C ALA A 94 15.30 0.10 -23.96
N GLN A 95 16.04 -0.65 -24.77
CA GLN A 95 16.67 -0.11 -25.97
C GLN A 95 16.84 -1.20 -27.03
N GLY A 96 16.40 -0.94 -28.26
CA GLY A 96 16.77 -1.76 -29.44
C GLY A 96 16.41 -3.24 -29.31
N GLY A 97 15.25 -3.57 -28.74
CA GLY A 97 14.81 -4.94 -28.49
C GLY A 97 15.46 -5.62 -27.28
N GLN A 98 16.13 -4.85 -26.42
CA GLN A 98 16.70 -5.30 -25.16
C GLN A 98 15.99 -4.58 -24.01
N LEU A 99 15.88 -5.27 -22.87
CA LEU A 99 15.22 -4.76 -21.67
C LEU A 99 16.03 -5.17 -20.45
N LEU A 100 16.33 -4.20 -19.59
CA LEU A 100 16.99 -4.40 -18.31
C LEU A 100 15.99 -4.08 -17.19
N VAL A 101 15.79 -5.03 -16.27
CA VAL A 101 14.76 -4.95 -15.23
C VAL A 101 15.39 -5.15 -13.85
N GLY A 102 15.19 -4.21 -12.93
CA GLY A 102 15.70 -4.33 -11.55
C GLY A 102 14.74 -5.05 -10.62
N ALA A 103 15.31 -5.76 -9.64
CA ALA A 103 14.65 -6.40 -8.52
C ALA A 103 15.48 -6.18 -7.24
N PRO A 104 15.42 -4.98 -6.64
CA PRO A 104 16.28 -4.62 -5.50
C PRO A 104 16.05 -5.48 -4.25
N GLY A 105 14.85 -6.08 -4.09
CA GLY A 105 14.56 -6.98 -2.96
C GLY A 105 15.08 -8.41 -3.14
N ALA A 106 15.62 -8.76 -4.31
CA ALA A 106 16.11 -10.12 -4.58
C ALA A 106 17.35 -10.48 -3.74
N ASN A 107 17.61 -11.78 -3.58
CA ASN A 107 18.78 -12.31 -2.88
C ASN A 107 18.93 -11.83 -1.42
N GLY A 108 17.81 -11.65 -0.70
CA GLY A 108 17.79 -11.12 0.66
C GLY A 108 18.24 -9.66 0.72
N GLU A 109 17.57 -8.79 -0.06
CA GLU A 109 17.83 -7.33 -0.13
C GLU A 109 19.22 -6.93 -0.67
N ASN A 110 19.95 -7.89 -1.24
CA ASN A 110 21.20 -7.60 -1.96
C ASN A 110 20.90 -7.04 -3.35
N GLY A 111 19.78 -7.43 -3.94
CA GLY A 111 19.30 -6.99 -5.24
C GLY A 111 19.83 -7.80 -6.43
N ALA A 112 19.10 -7.72 -7.54
CA ALA A 112 19.45 -8.34 -8.82
C ALA A 112 18.92 -7.51 -10.00
N VAL A 113 19.49 -7.73 -11.18
CA VAL A 113 18.98 -7.18 -12.43
C VAL A 113 18.93 -8.24 -13.50
N TYR A 114 17.84 -8.25 -14.25
CA TYR A 114 17.51 -9.26 -15.24
C TYR A 114 17.53 -8.63 -16.62
N PHE A 115 18.15 -9.34 -17.56
CA PHE A 115 18.30 -8.88 -18.92
C PHE A 115 17.48 -9.74 -19.88
N PHE A 116 16.54 -9.12 -20.58
CA PHE A 116 15.66 -9.74 -21.55
C PHE A 116 16.01 -9.28 -22.97
N GLU A 117 15.93 -10.20 -23.92
CA GLU A 117 16.13 -9.92 -25.35
C GLU A 117 14.92 -10.36 -26.16
N ALA A 118 14.54 -9.53 -27.13
CA ALA A 118 13.53 -9.84 -28.12
C ALA A 118 14.16 -10.61 -29.29
N SER A 119 13.71 -11.84 -29.53
CA SER A 119 14.16 -12.68 -30.64
C SER A 119 12.99 -13.42 -31.26
N GLY A 120 12.85 -13.33 -32.59
CA GLY A 120 11.79 -14.05 -33.31
C GLY A 120 10.37 -13.58 -32.99
N GLY A 121 10.22 -12.41 -32.36
CA GLY A 121 8.93 -11.88 -31.89
C GLY A 121 8.55 -12.33 -30.49
N GLU A 122 9.44 -13.00 -29.75
CA GLU A 122 9.26 -13.37 -28.33
C GLU A 122 10.34 -12.70 -27.47
N TRP A 123 10.09 -12.57 -26.17
CA TRP A 123 11.06 -12.10 -25.18
C TRP A 123 11.58 -13.26 -24.35
N SER A 124 12.88 -13.27 -24.06
CA SER A 124 13.50 -14.28 -23.20
C SER A 124 14.54 -13.66 -22.27
N GLU A 125 14.56 -14.10 -21.01
CA GLU A 125 15.65 -13.83 -20.08
C GLU A 125 16.95 -14.44 -20.61
N SER A 126 18.01 -13.63 -20.65
CA SER A 126 19.31 -13.99 -21.24
C SER A 126 20.48 -13.82 -20.28
N ALA A 127 20.30 -13.03 -19.20
CA ALA A 127 21.26 -12.95 -18.10
C ALA A 127 20.59 -12.47 -16.80
N ILE A 128 21.18 -12.88 -15.67
CA ILE A 128 20.92 -12.36 -14.34
C ILE A 128 22.23 -11.76 -13.83
N LEU A 129 22.19 -10.53 -13.34
CA LEU A 129 23.33 -9.79 -12.82
C LEU A 129 23.12 -9.54 -11.32
N SER A 130 24.15 -9.77 -10.54
CA SER A 130 24.22 -9.48 -9.11
C SER A 130 25.65 -9.16 -8.71
N ILE A 131 25.84 -8.65 -7.50
CA ILE A 131 27.17 -8.34 -6.93
C ILE A 131 27.40 -9.10 -5.63
N GLU A 132 28.67 -9.42 -5.35
CA GLU A 132 29.07 -10.05 -4.08
C GLU A 132 29.19 -8.98 -2.98
N ALA A 133 28.07 -8.49 -2.49
CA ALA A 133 27.98 -7.54 -1.38
C ALA A 133 26.63 -7.71 -0.63
N GLU A 134 26.60 -7.30 0.63
CA GLU A 134 25.41 -7.40 1.49
C GLU A 134 24.67 -6.05 1.57
N GLU A 135 23.34 -6.09 1.61
CA GLU A 135 22.43 -4.94 1.82
C GLU A 135 22.74 -3.76 0.87
N THR A 136 22.61 -4.00 -0.44
CA THR A 136 23.06 -3.01 -1.44
C THR A 136 21.96 -2.35 -2.24
N ASP A 137 20.74 -2.90 -2.23
CA ASP A 137 19.65 -2.51 -3.14
C ASP A 137 20.10 -2.47 -4.61
N PHE A 138 20.93 -3.44 -5.02
CA PHE A 138 21.43 -3.51 -6.38
C PHE A 138 20.28 -3.67 -7.38
N GLY A 139 20.19 -2.76 -8.34
CA GLY A 139 19.05 -2.69 -9.25
C GLY A 139 17.97 -1.69 -8.83
N ALA A 140 18.23 -0.82 -7.85
CA ALA A 140 17.34 0.30 -7.52
C ALA A 140 17.27 1.38 -8.62
N SER A 141 18.24 1.40 -9.53
CA SER A 141 18.20 2.18 -10.76
C SER A 141 18.97 1.46 -11.86
N VAL A 142 18.54 1.60 -13.12
CA VAL A 142 19.15 0.90 -14.26
C VAL A 142 19.21 1.81 -15.48
N LEU A 143 20.25 1.71 -16.29
CA LEU A 143 20.29 2.29 -17.64
C LEU A 143 20.91 1.30 -18.60
N LEU A 144 20.28 1.14 -19.75
CA LEU A 144 20.79 0.37 -20.87
C LEU A 144 21.25 1.30 -22.00
N ASN A 145 22.48 1.09 -22.49
CA ASN A 145 22.99 1.79 -23.67
C ASN A 145 23.90 0.88 -24.50
N GLU A 146 23.37 0.41 -25.64
CA GLU A 146 23.99 -0.51 -26.57
C GLU A 146 24.55 -1.75 -25.87
N ASP A 147 25.88 -1.85 -25.71
CA ASP A 147 26.57 -2.94 -25.05
C ASP A 147 26.87 -2.67 -23.56
N HIS A 148 26.36 -1.59 -22.97
CA HIS A 148 26.61 -1.21 -21.57
C HIS A 148 25.32 -1.20 -20.74
N ALA A 149 25.43 -1.67 -19.50
CA ALA A 149 24.40 -1.57 -18.49
C ALA A 149 24.98 -0.88 -17.24
N PHE A 150 24.27 0.11 -16.72
CA PHE A 150 24.62 0.83 -15.50
C PHE A 150 23.59 0.49 -14.45
N VAL A 151 24.03 0.04 -13.28
CA VAL A 151 23.14 -0.41 -12.22
C VAL A 151 23.49 0.29 -10.91
N GLY A 152 22.53 1.00 -10.32
CA GLY A 152 22.66 1.62 -9.02
C GLY A 152 22.52 0.62 -7.87
N ALA A 153 23.29 0.86 -6.80
CA ALA A 153 23.23 0.15 -5.53
C ALA A 153 23.37 1.19 -4.40
N PRO A 154 22.29 1.90 -4.05
CA PRO A 154 22.33 3.07 -3.16
C PRO A 154 22.73 2.73 -1.72
N GLU A 155 22.43 1.52 -1.24
CA GLU A 155 22.77 1.07 0.11
C GLU A 155 24.17 0.46 0.22
N HIS A 156 24.85 0.27 -0.92
CA HIS A 156 26.21 -0.27 -0.94
C HIS A 156 27.18 0.50 -0.03
N ALA A 157 27.99 -0.25 0.71
CA ALA A 157 29.01 0.27 1.63
C ALA A 157 28.42 1.23 2.69
N GLU A 158 27.46 0.73 3.47
CA GLU A 158 26.80 1.47 4.56
C GLU A 158 26.10 2.76 4.07
N GLY A 159 25.36 2.67 2.96
CA GLY A 159 24.61 3.79 2.38
C GLY A 159 25.45 4.82 1.61
N LEU A 160 26.75 4.58 1.40
CA LEU A 160 27.58 5.42 0.53
C LEU A 160 27.09 5.38 -0.90
N GLY A 161 26.69 4.20 -1.37
CA GLY A 161 26.14 3.95 -2.69
C GLY A 161 27.19 3.77 -3.78
N ALA A 162 26.81 3.05 -4.83
CA ALA A 162 27.65 2.78 -5.99
C ALA A 162 26.82 2.67 -7.29
N VAL A 163 27.52 2.76 -8.42
CA VAL A 163 26.99 2.38 -9.75
C VAL A 163 27.94 1.36 -10.37
N VAL A 164 27.43 0.17 -10.66
CA VAL A 164 28.21 -0.90 -11.27
C VAL A 164 27.94 -0.91 -12.77
N VAL A 165 29.00 -0.98 -13.56
CA VAL A 165 28.96 -0.91 -15.02
C VAL A 165 29.29 -2.27 -15.61
N PHE A 166 28.32 -2.85 -16.30
CA PHE A 166 28.48 -4.10 -17.03
C PHE A 166 28.62 -3.82 -18.52
N ARG A 167 29.37 -4.69 -19.20
CA ARG A 167 29.50 -4.68 -20.65
C ARG A 167 29.20 -6.04 -21.24
N ASN A 168 28.39 -6.06 -22.31
CA ASN A 168 28.10 -7.25 -23.08
C ASN A 168 29.22 -7.54 -24.07
N GLU A 169 29.99 -8.60 -23.82
CA GLU A 169 31.05 -9.08 -24.70
C GLU A 169 30.66 -10.44 -25.30
N ASN A 170 30.12 -10.44 -26.52
CA ASN A 170 29.67 -11.63 -27.26
C ASN A 170 28.55 -12.43 -26.56
N GLY A 171 27.55 -11.74 -26.00
CA GLY A 171 26.40 -12.36 -25.34
C GLY A 171 26.65 -12.70 -23.87
N SER A 172 27.70 -12.14 -23.28
CA SER A 172 28.03 -12.31 -21.86
C SER A 172 28.26 -10.95 -21.23
N TRP A 173 27.46 -10.63 -20.22
CA TRP A 173 27.62 -9.43 -19.42
C TRP A 173 28.73 -9.63 -18.39
N ASN A 174 29.71 -8.73 -18.42
CA ASN A 174 30.84 -8.75 -17.50
C ASN A 174 30.94 -7.40 -16.78
N GLU A 175 31.16 -7.42 -15.48
CA GLU A 175 31.47 -6.20 -14.74
C GLU A 175 32.78 -5.60 -15.27
N THR A 176 32.76 -4.32 -15.62
CA THR A 176 33.90 -3.59 -16.18
C THR A 176 34.40 -2.46 -15.28
N SER A 177 33.51 -1.90 -14.45
CA SER A 177 33.84 -0.79 -13.56
C SER A 177 32.83 -0.69 -12.42
N THR A 178 33.28 -0.25 -11.26
CA THR A 178 32.43 0.22 -10.15
C THR A 178 32.69 1.71 -9.95
N ILE A 179 31.67 2.53 -10.15
CA ILE A 179 31.71 3.97 -9.88
C ILE A 179 31.26 4.16 -8.44
N VAL A 180 32.17 4.61 -7.59
CA VAL A 180 31.89 4.87 -6.17
C VAL A 180 31.53 6.33 -5.94
N ASN A 181 30.75 6.59 -4.90
CA ASN A 181 30.45 7.94 -4.45
C ASN A 181 31.76 8.74 -4.20
N PRO A 182 31.94 9.90 -4.85
CA PRO A 182 33.12 10.73 -4.63
C PRO A 182 33.09 11.45 -3.27
N ASP A 183 31.94 11.47 -2.58
CA ASP A 183 31.83 11.90 -1.20
C ASP A 183 31.78 10.70 -0.24
N THR A 184 32.21 10.93 1.00
CA THR A 184 32.27 9.97 2.10
C THR A 184 31.07 10.05 3.05
N SER A 185 30.09 10.92 2.80
CA SER A 185 28.83 10.92 3.54
C SER A 185 27.84 9.98 2.86
N GLY A 186 27.32 8.98 3.59
CA GLY A 186 26.20 8.13 3.13
C GLY A 186 25.08 8.98 2.55
N SER A 187 24.65 8.66 1.34
CA SER A 187 23.83 9.56 0.52
C SER A 187 22.86 8.89 -0.45
N GLY A 188 22.82 7.55 -0.52
CA GLY A 188 22.05 6.85 -1.56
C GLY A 188 22.60 7.14 -2.96
N PHE A 189 23.93 7.19 -3.12
CA PHE A 189 24.52 7.43 -4.45
C PHE A 189 24.15 6.28 -5.39
N GLY A 190 23.56 6.59 -6.54
CA GLY A 190 23.06 5.58 -7.45
C GLY A 190 21.54 5.37 -7.36
N SER A 191 20.79 6.15 -6.58
CA SER A 191 19.32 6.08 -6.57
C SER A 191 18.68 6.51 -7.90
N SER A 192 19.34 7.35 -8.69
CA SER A 192 18.87 7.75 -10.03
C SER A 192 20.03 7.95 -11.00
N LEU A 193 19.80 7.66 -12.27
CA LEU A 193 20.83 7.66 -13.31
C LEU A 193 20.28 8.30 -14.59
N ALA A 194 21.11 9.09 -15.28
CA ALA A 194 20.84 9.53 -16.65
C ALA A 194 22.12 9.55 -17.48
N LEU A 195 22.02 9.18 -18.76
CA LEU A 195 23.17 9.07 -19.66
C LEU A 195 22.86 9.73 -21.02
N ASP A 196 23.75 10.61 -21.47
CA ASP A 196 23.75 11.12 -22.84
C ASP A 196 25.18 11.12 -23.39
N GLY A 197 25.39 10.29 -24.42
CA GLY A 197 26.72 10.04 -24.97
C GLY A 197 27.71 9.57 -23.91
N ASN A 198 28.68 10.43 -23.58
CA ASN A 198 29.74 10.12 -22.61
C ASN A 198 29.50 10.73 -21.23
N THR A 199 28.37 11.41 -21.01
CA THR A 199 28.07 12.09 -19.76
C THR A 199 27.04 11.28 -18.97
N LEU A 200 27.46 10.74 -17.82
CA LEU A 200 26.62 10.05 -16.85
C LEU A 200 26.34 10.98 -15.68
N VAL A 201 25.07 11.10 -15.29
CA VAL A 201 24.64 11.82 -14.08
C VAL A 201 24.09 10.82 -13.09
N VAL A 202 24.52 10.93 -11.84
CA VAL A 202 24.14 10.03 -10.74
C VAL A 202 23.55 10.84 -9.59
N GLY A 203 22.32 10.53 -9.19
CA GLY A 203 21.65 11.14 -8.04
C GLY A 203 22.03 10.50 -6.70
N ALA A 204 21.93 11.29 -5.64
CA ALA A 204 22.16 10.90 -4.25
C ALA A 204 21.21 11.66 -3.30
N PRO A 205 19.91 11.31 -3.29
CA PRO A 205 18.87 12.09 -2.62
C PRO A 205 18.88 11.97 -1.08
N ALA A 206 19.45 10.91 -0.51
CA ALA A 206 19.38 10.64 0.94
C ALA A 206 20.29 11.52 1.81
N ARG A 207 21.13 12.38 1.21
CA ARG A 207 22.08 13.25 1.92
C ARG A 207 21.55 14.65 2.20
N GLN A 208 21.07 14.93 3.41
CA GLN A 208 20.53 16.26 3.76
C GLN A 208 19.52 16.73 2.69
N ALA A 209 19.83 17.82 1.98
CA ALA A 209 19.05 18.32 0.86
C ALA A 209 19.04 17.34 -0.33
N GLY A 210 20.12 16.58 -0.55
CA GLY A 210 20.43 15.72 -1.70
C GLY A 210 21.53 16.33 -2.60
N SER A 211 22.11 15.53 -3.50
CA SER A 211 23.15 15.95 -4.48
C SER A 211 23.02 15.17 -5.81
N ALA A 212 23.64 15.68 -6.88
CA ALA A 212 23.86 14.91 -8.11
C ALA A 212 25.32 15.04 -8.58
N TYR A 213 25.86 14.00 -9.21
CA TYR A 213 27.26 13.92 -9.60
C TYR A 213 27.37 13.63 -11.09
N VAL A 214 28.31 14.31 -11.76
CA VAL A 214 28.54 14.15 -13.19
C VAL A 214 29.85 13.40 -13.40
N PHE A 215 29.78 12.36 -14.23
CA PHE A 215 30.90 11.57 -14.67
C PHE A 215 31.02 11.67 -16.18
N GLU A 216 32.25 11.75 -16.66
CA GLU A 216 32.55 11.76 -18.10
C GLU A 216 33.40 10.54 -18.43
N ASN A 217 33.06 9.84 -19.50
CA ASN A 217 33.82 8.69 -19.97
C ASN A 217 34.99 9.16 -20.86
N SER A 218 36.21 8.80 -20.46
CA SER A 218 37.41 8.93 -21.29
C SER A 218 38.17 7.60 -21.31
N ASP A 219 38.43 7.07 -22.51
CA ASP A 219 39.18 5.82 -22.71
C ASP A 219 38.64 4.62 -21.90
N SER A 220 37.31 4.50 -21.78
CA SER A 220 36.60 3.46 -21.01
C SER A 220 36.74 3.57 -19.48
N GLU A 221 37.17 4.72 -18.97
CA GLU A 221 37.14 5.04 -17.53
C GLU A 221 36.16 6.19 -17.27
N TRP A 222 35.32 6.03 -16.25
CA TRP A 222 34.37 7.05 -15.79
C TRP A 222 35.03 7.92 -14.72
N ALA A 223 35.26 9.19 -15.04
CA ALA A 223 35.88 10.14 -14.11
C ALA A 223 34.84 11.15 -13.61
N HIS A 224 34.79 11.37 -12.29
CA HIS A 224 34.01 12.45 -11.68
C HIS A 224 34.52 13.80 -12.20
N THR A 225 33.61 14.62 -12.73
CA THR A 225 33.95 15.95 -13.28
C THR A 225 33.20 17.09 -12.61
N ALA A 226 32.02 16.85 -12.03
CA ALA A 226 31.28 17.87 -11.30
C ALA A 226 30.41 17.29 -10.19
N THR A 227 30.23 18.06 -9.12
CA THR A 227 29.16 17.85 -8.14
C THR A 227 28.17 19.00 -8.29
N LEU A 228 26.91 18.64 -8.51
CA LEU A 228 25.79 19.55 -8.64
C LEU A 228 25.12 19.62 -7.28
N ASP A 229 25.31 20.74 -6.59
CA ASP A 229 24.55 21.12 -5.41
C ASP A 229 23.81 22.42 -5.71
N SER A 230 22.64 22.63 -5.11
CA SER A 230 21.91 23.89 -5.24
C SER A 230 21.66 24.54 -3.89
N ARG A 231 21.85 25.86 -3.81
CA ARG A 231 21.44 26.66 -2.64
C ARG A 231 19.96 27.07 -2.71
N GLN A 232 19.25 26.66 -3.76
CA GLN A 232 17.85 26.98 -3.99
C GLN A 232 16.89 25.91 -3.44
N VAL A 233 17.43 24.88 -2.78
CA VAL A 233 16.67 23.75 -2.24
C VAL A 233 16.87 23.61 -0.73
N ASP A 234 15.83 23.13 -0.05
CA ASP A 234 15.81 22.94 1.41
C ASP A 234 16.51 21.63 1.85
N GLU A 235 16.87 21.53 3.13
CA GLU A 235 17.62 20.41 3.75
C GLU A 235 16.93 19.03 3.73
N ARG A 236 15.71 18.92 3.20
CA ARG A 236 14.96 17.66 3.05
C ARG A 236 14.22 17.60 1.72
N SER A 237 14.81 18.21 0.69
CA SER A 237 14.17 18.38 -0.61
C SER A 237 14.26 17.15 -1.52
N LEU A 238 15.06 16.15 -1.13
CA LEU A 238 15.39 14.96 -1.91
C LEU A 238 15.97 15.33 -3.29
N TYR A 239 16.89 16.28 -3.29
CA TYR A 239 17.56 16.76 -4.49
C TYR A 239 18.37 15.64 -5.14
N GLY A 240 18.13 15.39 -6.43
CA GLY A 240 18.71 14.23 -7.14
C GLY A 240 17.82 12.98 -7.09
N SER A 241 16.55 13.09 -6.68
CA SER A 241 15.61 11.97 -6.76
C SER A 241 15.38 11.49 -8.20
N ALA A 242 15.34 12.42 -9.14
CA ALA A 242 15.34 12.15 -10.57
C ALA A 242 16.36 13.08 -11.24
N VAL A 243 17.14 12.52 -12.17
CA VAL A 243 18.12 13.24 -12.96
C VAL A 243 17.89 12.96 -14.43
N GLU A 244 18.16 13.96 -15.27
CA GLU A 244 18.05 13.84 -16.71
C GLU A 244 19.16 14.64 -17.38
N VAL A 245 19.69 14.13 -18.48
CA VAL A 245 20.72 14.82 -19.28
C VAL A 245 20.32 14.86 -20.75
N ASN A 246 20.34 16.05 -21.33
CA ASN A 246 20.04 16.25 -22.75
C ASN A 246 21.03 17.28 -23.32
N GLY A 247 22.02 16.78 -24.05
CA GLY A 247 23.08 17.56 -24.67
C GLY A 247 23.87 18.39 -23.64
N ASP A 248 23.69 19.70 -23.70
CA ASP A 248 24.40 20.66 -22.85
C ASP A 248 23.61 21.05 -21.59
N ARG A 249 22.58 20.26 -21.23
CA ARG A 249 21.72 20.51 -20.06
C ARG A 249 21.58 19.29 -19.16
N ILE A 250 21.58 19.56 -17.86
CA ILE A 250 21.23 18.58 -16.82
C ILE A 250 20.06 19.12 -16.03
N PHE A 251 19.10 18.26 -15.72
CA PHE A 251 17.94 18.54 -14.88
C PHE A 251 18.05 17.68 -13.64
N VAL A 252 17.89 18.30 -12.47
CA VAL A 252 17.97 17.61 -11.18
C VAL A 252 16.74 17.99 -10.36
N SER A 253 15.92 16.99 -10.00
CA SER A 253 14.67 17.21 -9.28
C SER A 253 14.88 17.38 -7.78
N ALA A 254 13.94 18.07 -7.13
CA ALA A 254 13.86 18.31 -5.69
C ALA A 254 12.39 18.27 -5.24
N PRO A 255 11.72 17.10 -5.30
CA PRO A 255 10.26 17.01 -5.17
C PRO A 255 9.73 17.45 -3.80
N ARG A 256 10.55 17.33 -2.74
CA ARG A 256 10.15 17.76 -1.38
C ARG A 256 10.51 19.22 -1.07
N ASN A 257 11.09 19.95 -2.02
CA ASN A 257 11.45 21.36 -1.85
C ASN A 257 10.23 22.25 -1.54
N ALA A 258 10.41 23.27 -0.70
CA ALA A 258 9.39 24.26 -0.37
C ALA A 258 8.05 23.63 0.08
N ALA A 259 8.08 22.92 1.21
CA ALA A 259 6.94 22.16 1.75
C ALA A 259 6.34 21.17 0.72
N ALA A 260 7.23 20.46 0.02
CA ALA A 260 6.90 19.50 -1.02
C ALA A 260 6.06 20.05 -2.19
N SER A 261 6.14 21.36 -2.43
CA SER A 261 5.63 21.94 -3.68
C SER A 261 6.45 21.46 -4.88
N GLY A 262 7.74 21.18 -4.66
CA GLY A 262 8.66 20.60 -5.64
C GLY A 262 9.37 21.62 -6.53
N ALA A 263 10.52 21.23 -7.07
CA ALA A 263 11.31 22.03 -8.02
C ALA A 263 12.19 21.15 -8.91
N VAL A 264 12.62 21.67 -10.06
CA VAL A 264 13.69 21.10 -10.88
C VAL A 264 14.74 22.16 -11.13
N ILE A 265 16.00 21.86 -10.79
CA ILE A 265 17.14 22.74 -11.03
C ILE A 265 17.79 22.34 -12.35
N VAL A 266 18.04 23.33 -13.21
CA VAL A 266 18.61 23.13 -14.54
C VAL A 266 20.02 23.68 -14.56
N TYR A 267 20.95 22.87 -15.04
CA TYR A 267 22.34 23.24 -15.28
C TYR A 267 22.60 23.30 -16.77
N SER A 268 23.49 24.20 -17.17
CA SER A 268 23.97 24.29 -18.55
C SER A 268 25.49 24.24 -18.57
N LYS A 269 26.05 23.56 -19.57
CA LYS A 269 27.49 23.47 -19.75
C LYS A 269 28.02 24.78 -20.33
N ASP A 270 28.90 25.45 -19.60
CA ASP A 270 29.54 26.67 -20.09
C ASP A 270 30.45 26.33 -21.27
N ALA A 271 30.26 27.01 -22.41
CA ALA A 271 30.96 26.70 -23.64
C ALA A 271 32.47 27.04 -23.60
N ASP A 272 32.89 27.94 -22.70
CA ASP A 272 34.28 28.40 -22.59
C ASP A 272 35.07 27.57 -21.56
N SER A 273 34.48 27.29 -20.39
CA SER A 273 35.13 26.53 -19.32
C SER A 273 34.84 25.02 -19.36
N GLY A 274 33.72 24.61 -19.97
CA GLY A 274 33.22 23.24 -19.91
C GLY A 274 32.57 22.86 -18.57
N GLU A 275 32.44 23.81 -17.64
CA GLU A 275 31.86 23.59 -16.31
C GLU A 275 30.33 23.64 -16.35
N TRP A 276 29.68 22.83 -15.51
CA TRP A 276 28.23 22.84 -15.33
C TRP A 276 27.81 23.98 -14.40
N MET A 277 26.96 24.88 -14.90
CA MET A 277 26.50 26.05 -14.16
C MET A 277 24.99 26.04 -14.02
N GLU A 278 24.49 26.29 -12.80
CA GLU A 278 23.06 26.45 -12.56
C GLU A 278 22.51 27.59 -13.42
N SER A 279 21.60 27.26 -14.34
CA SER A 279 21.09 28.18 -15.35
C SER A 279 19.63 28.55 -15.13
N SER A 280 18.82 27.68 -14.51
CA SER A 280 17.40 27.93 -14.26
C SER A 280 16.85 27.08 -13.11
N ARG A 281 15.70 27.50 -12.57
CA ARG A 281 14.87 26.72 -11.66
C ARG A 281 13.44 26.69 -12.20
N LEU A 282 12.91 25.49 -12.39
CA LEU A 282 11.55 25.23 -12.83
C LEU A 282 10.68 24.86 -11.64
N VAL A 283 9.46 25.39 -11.62
CA VAL A 283 8.41 25.13 -10.63
C VAL A 283 7.06 25.16 -11.34
N ALA A 284 6.05 24.47 -10.78
CA ALA A 284 4.66 24.62 -11.22
C ALA A 284 4.22 26.10 -11.08
N PHE A 285 3.62 26.67 -12.12
CA PHE A 285 3.23 28.10 -12.13
C PHE A 285 2.05 28.42 -11.20
N ASP A 286 1.34 27.39 -10.73
CA ASP A 286 0.23 27.40 -9.80
C ASP A 286 0.50 26.50 -8.58
N SER A 287 1.79 26.33 -8.25
CA SER A 287 2.26 25.44 -7.17
C SER A 287 1.51 25.64 -5.85
N GLN A 288 1.14 24.52 -5.22
CA GLN A 288 0.69 24.46 -3.82
C GLN A 288 1.54 23.46 -3.04
N MET A 289 1.37 23.45 -1.71
CA MET A 289 2.06 22.51 -0.84
C MET A 289 1.78 21.06 -1.28
N ARG A 290 2.79 20.21 -1.16
CA ARG A 290 2.71 18.77 -1.44
C ARG A 290 2.40 18.36 -2.89
N TYR A 291 2.55 19.24 -3.89
CA TYR A 291 2.42 18.86 -5.31
C TYR A 291 3.42 17.77 -5.78
N LEU A 292 4.58 17.67 -5.13
CA LEU A 292 5.68 16.77 -5.53
C LEU A 292 6.14 17.02 -6.98
N PHE A 293 6.17 18.28 -7.42
CA PHE A 293 6.68 18.63 -8.74
C PHE A 293 8.15 18.19 -8.91
N GLY A 294 8.44 17.49 -10.00
CA GLY A 294 9.76 16.89 -10.23
C GLY A 294 9.82 15.39 -9.89
N SER A 295 8.67 14.74 -9.65
CA SER A 295 8.62 13.28 -9.42
C SER A 295 9.00 12.45 -10.65
N ALA A 296 8.77 13.01 -11.85
CA ALA A 296 9.10 12.41 -13.14
C ALA A 296 9.56 13.52 -14.11
N ILE A 297 10.52 13.23 -15.00
CA ILE A 297 11.04 14.18 -16.01
C ILE A 297 11.25 13.47 -17.34
N ALA A 298 10.51 13.85 -18.39
CA ALA A 298 10.69 13.28 -19.74
C ALA A 298 10.86 14.38 -20.80
N PHE A 299 11.30 14.01 -22.01
CA PHE A 299 11.45 14.93 -23.13
C PHE A 299 10.56 14.57 -24.31
N SER A 300 9.95 15.59 -24.92
CA SER A 300 9.22 15.50 -26.18
C SER A 300 9.81 16.53 -27.14
N GLY A 301 10.84 16.14 -27.91
CA GLY A 301 11.62 17.08 -28.71
C GLY A 301 12.32 18.12 -27.83
N ASP A 302 12.12 19.41 -28.09
CA ASP A 302 12.73 20.51 -27.31
C ASP A 302 11.97 20.87 -26.01
N GLN A 303 10.90 20.14 -25.69
CA GLN A 303 10.11 20.33 -24.48
C GLN A 303 10.54 19.38 -23.37
N VAL A 304 10.66 19.91 -22.15
CA VAL A 304 10.76 19.09 -20.94
C VAL A 304 9.40 19.00 -20.26
N TRP A 305 9.03 17.78 -19.88
CA TRP A 305 7.79 17.46 -19.20
C TRP A 305 8.11 17.07 -17.78
N ILE A 306 7.40 17.65 -16.82
CA ILE A 306 7.65 17.43 -15.39
C ILE A 306 6.36 17.01 -14.70
N GLY A 307 6.40 15.85 -14.06
CA GLY A 307 5.28 15.30 -13.29
C GLY A 307 5.13 15.93 -11.91
N ALA A 308 3.88 16.12 -11.49
CA ALA A 308 3.49 16.54 -10.15
C ALA A 308 2.26 15.71 -9.72
N PRO A 309 2.46 14.46 -9.25
CA PRO A 309 1.37 13.50 -9.02
C PRO A 309 0.34 13.97 -7.99
N ASN A 310 0.72 14.84 -7.07
CA ASN A 310 -0.19 15.34 -6.04
C ASN A 310 -0.82 16.70 -6.39
N ALA A 311 -0.61 17.22 -7.60
CA ALA A 311 -1.31 18.40 -8.07
C ALA A 311 -2.83 18.14 -8.18
N GLU A 312 -3.63 19.21 -8.24
CA GLU A 312 -5.09 19.11 -8.42
C GLU A 312 -5.81 18.23 -7.37
N GLY A 313 -5.31 18.23 -6.13
CA GLY A 313 -5.91 17.45 -5.03
C GLY A 313 -5.62 15.94 -5.09
N GLY A 314 -4.49 15.54 -5.68
CA GLY A 314 -4.09 14.13 -5.83
C GLY A 314 -4.37 13.56 -7.23
N ASN A 315 -5.05 14.30 -8.11
CA ASN A 315 -5.30 13.83 -9.47
C ASN A 315 -4.04 13.80 -10.32
N GLY A 316 -3.08 14.70 -10.03
CA GLY A 316 -1.81 14.79 -10.72
C GLY A 316 -1.84 15.64 -11.98
N ALA A 317 -0.66 16.07 -12.42
CA ALA A 317 -0.50 16.93 -13.59
C ALA A 317 0.89 16.80 -14.23
N ILE A 318 0.95 17.03 -15.54
CA ILE A 318 2.19 17.25 -16.30
C ILE A 318 2.34 18.74 -16.57
N TYR A 319 3.51 19.28 -16.27
CA TYR A 319 3.91 20.63 -16.66
C TYR A 319 4.93 20.55 -17.79
N GLN A 320 4.59 21.13 -18.93
CA GLN A 320 5.43 21.12 -20.12
C GLN A 320 6.12 22.48 -20.24
N PHE A 321 7.44 22.50 -20.39
CA PHE A 321 8.22 23.72 -20.57
C PHE A 321 8.90 23.70 -21.93
N SER A 322 8.64 24.73 -22.73
CA SER A 322 9.27 24.92 -24.04
C SER A 322 10.51 25.80 -23.89
N SER A 323 11.57 25.47 -24.63
CA SER A 323 12.75 26.32 -24.72
C SER A 323 13.12 26.64 -26.17
N GLU A 324 13.57 27.88 -26.41
CA GLU A 324 14.14 28.31 -27.69
C GLU A 324 15.48 29.00 -27.44
N SER A 325 16.52 28.58 -28.18
CA SER A 325 17.86 29.20 -28.13
C SER A 325 18.39 29.37 -26.71
N GLY A 326 18.21 28.37 -25.85
CA GLY A 326 18.71 28.41 -24.48
C GLY A 326 17.75 28.98 -23.44
N ASN A 327 16.64 29.62 -23.84
CA ASN A 327 15.72 30.29 -22.91
C ASN A 327 14.34 29.63 -22.87
N TRP A 328 13.72 29.57 -21.69
CA TRP A 328 12.34 29.13 -21.53
C TRP A 328 11.37 30.13 -22.16
N THR A 329 10.57 29.67 -23.11
CA THR A 329 9.65 30.51 -23.90
C THR A 329 8.18 30.36 -23.53
N GLY A 330 7.82 29.29 -22.82
CA GLY A 330 6.46 29.07 -22.34
C GLY A 330 6.33 27.83 -21.47
N SER A 331 5.21 27.74 -20.78
CA SER A 331 4.81 26.57 -20.00
C SER A 331 3.32 26.30 -20.13
N THR A 332 2.93 25.03 -20.22
CA THR A 332 1.54 24.55 -20.22
C THR A 332 1.34 23.49 -19.15
N LYS A 333 0.10 23.25 -18.74
CA LYS A 333 -0.30 22.19 -17.80
C LYS A 333 -1.27 21.25 -18.50
N MET A 334 -1.07 19.96 -18.30
CA MET A 334 -1.94 18.88 -18.75
C MET A 334 -2.38 18.07 -17.54
N ILE A 335 -3.65 17.69 -17.52
CA ILE A 335 -4.28 16.92 -16.45
C ILE A 335 -4.96 15.70 -17.07
N SER A 336 -5.13 14.64 -16.29
CA SER A 336 -6.00 13.54 -16.68
C SER A 336 -7.46 14.02 -16.76
N GLU A 337 -8.23 13.43 -17.67
CA GLU A 337 -9.67 13.72 -17.77
C GLU A 337 -10.47 13.15 -16.58
N ASN A 338 -9.89 12.16 -15.88
CA ASN A 338 -10.47 11.52 -14.69
C ASN A 338 -9.84 12.12 -13.41
N SER A 339 -10.69 12.41 -12.42
CA SER A 339 -10.34 13.19 -11.23
C SER A 339 -10.62 12.44 -9.92
N ASN A 340 -9.96 11.30 -9.70
CA ASN A 340 -10.19 10.43 -8.55
C ASN A 340 -8.96 10.20 -7.65
N GLY A 341 -8.00 11.13 -7.60
CA GLY A 341 -6.78 10.93 -6.82
C GLY A 341 -5.82 9.93 -7.45
N ASP A 342 -5.83 9.82 -8.77
CA ASP A 342 -5.12 8.77 -9.52
C ASP A 342 -3.60 8.98 -9.59
N ASN A 343 -3.07 10.06 -9.00
CA ASN A 343 -1.67 10.45 -9.03
C ASN A 343 -1.07 10.44 -10.46
N PHE A 344 -1.77 11.06 -11.41
CA PHE A 344 -1.32 11.18 -12.80
C PHE A 344 0.06 11.84 -12.90
N ALA A 345 0.91 11.26 -13.74
CA ALA A 345 2.31 11.65 -13.90
C ALA A 345 3.18 11.42 -12.67
N GLY A 346 2.90 10.33 -11.94
CA GLY A 346 3.83 9.74 -10.98
C GLY A 346 5.09 9.17 -11.66
N THR A 347 4.91 8.54 -12.82
CA THR A 347 5.96 8.01 -13.71
C THR A 347 5.65 8.40 -15.16
N MET A 348 6.66 8.48 -16.03
CA MET A 348 6.45 8.92 -17.41
C MET A 348 7.55 8.51 -18.38
N ALA A 349 7.22 7.96 -19.54
CA ALA A 349 8.16 7.77 -20.62
C ALA A 349 7.62 8.41 -21.90
N VAL A 350 8.51 8.97 -22.73
CA VAL A 350 8.14 9.61 -24.00
C VAL A 350 9.14 9.17 -25.05
N ASP A 351 8.64 8.60 -26.15
CA ASP A 351 9.44 8.30 -27.34
C ASP A 351 8.68 8.75 -28.59
N ASN A 352 9.28 9.68 -29.33
CA ASN A 352 8.73 10.28 -30.54
C ASN A 352 7.30 10.82 -30.37
N ASN A 353 6.30 10.05 -30.84
CA ASN A 353 4.89 10.42 -30.85
C ASN A 353 4.04 9.59 -29.87
N ILE A 354 4.67 8.83 -28.98
CA ILE A 354 4.03 7.99 -27.96
C ILE A 354 4.56 8.41 -26.59
N ALA A 355 3.68 8.48 -25.62
CA ALA A 355 4.02 8.67 -24.22
C ALA A 355 3.22 7.71 -23.35
N VAL A 356 3.84 7.24 -22.27
CA VAL A 356 3.21 6.43 -21.23
C VAL A 356 3.29 7.22 -19.95
N VAL A 357 2.17 7.42 -19.28
CA VAL A 357 2.10 8.21 -18.05
C VAL A 357 1.44 7.38 -16.97
N GLY A 358 2.12 7.16 -15.85
CA GLY A 358 1.58 6.42 -14.72
C GLY A 358 0.50 7.20 -13.98
N LEU A 359 -0.59 6.49 -13.70
CA LEU A 359 -1.67 6.84 -12.76
C LEU A 359 -1.47 5.96 -11.53
N THR A 360 -0.43 6.26 -10.77
CA THR A 360 0.07 5.38 -9.71
C THR A 360 -0.85 5.27 -8.49
N GLY A 361 -1.83 6.16 -8.36
CA GLY A 361 -2.84 6.15 -7.30
C GLY A 361 -4.19 5.58 -7.77
N ALA A 362 -4.34 5.28 -9.05
CA ALA A 362 -5.57 4.69 -9.59
C ALA A 362 -5.86 3.35 -8.90
N ASP A 363 -7.15 3.00 -8.84
CA ASP A 363 -7.62 1.73 -8.28
C ASP A 363 -7.03 1.48 -6.88
N PHE A 364 -7.11 2.48 -5.99
CA PHE A 364 -6.62 2.39 -4.60
C PHE A 364 -5.12 2.08 -4.47
N GLY A 365 -4.32 2.42 -5.49
CA GLY A 365 -2.88 2.16 -5.53
C GLY A 365 -2.48 0.91 -6.31
N ALA A 366 -3.44 0.14 -6.85
CA ALA A 366 -3.12 -0.93 -7.82
C ALA A 366 -2.54 -0.36 -9.12
N GLY A 367 -2.79 0.92 -9.41
CA GLY A 367 -2.10 1.68 -10.45
C GLY A 367 -2.61 1.41 -11.86
N SER A 368 -2.44 2.38 -12.76
CA SER A 368 -2.80 2.30 -14.17
C SER A 368 -1.81 3.09 -15.03
N ALA A 369 -1.83 2.95 -16.35
CA ALA A 369 -1.00 3.75 -17.25
C ALA A 369 -1.82 4.37 -18.39
N ALA A 370 -1.72 5.68 -18.59
CA ALA A 370 -2.26 6.35 -19.76
C ALA A 370 -1.28 6.24 -20.93
N ILE A 371 -1.75 5.71 -22.05
CA ILE A 371 -1.06 5.85 -23.33
C ILE A 371 -1.53 7.11 -24.01
N MET A 372 -0.59 8.00 -24.32
CA MET A 372 -0.83 9.23 -25.04
C MET A 372 -0.15 9.17 -26.40
N GLU A 373 -0.81 9.73 -27.41
CA GLU A 373 -0.25 9.86 -28.75
C GLU A 373 -0.31 11.29 -29.26
N MET A 374 0.72 11.69 -29.99
CA MET A 374 0.81 12.99 -30.63
C MET A 374 0.18 12.91 -32.04
N ASP A 375 -0.78 13.79 -32.30
CA ASP A 375 -1.42 13.93 -33.62
C ASP A 375 -0.54 14.69 -34.64
N GLU A 376 -0.99 14.76 -35.90
CA GLU A 376 -0.28 15.49 -36.97
C GLU A 376 -0.14 17.01 -36.69
N ALA A 377 -0.96 17.56 -35.78
CA ALA A 377 -0.91 18.95 -35.37
C ALA A 377 0.03 19.18 -34.17
N GLY A 378 0.65 18.13 -33.63
CA GLY A 378 1.54 18.19 -32.48
C GLY A 378 0.82 18.21 -31.14
N MET A 379 -0.47 17.85 -31.10
CA MET A 379 -1.26 17.80 -29.87
C MET A 379 -1.26 16.37 -29.31
N TRP A 380 -1.00 16.27 -28.01
CA TRP A 380 -1.06 15.01 -27.28
C TRP A 380 -2.46 14.73 -26.78
N THR A 381 -2.91 13.49 -26.94
CA THR A 381 -4.21 13.03 -26.47
C THR A 381 -4.10 11.63 -25.88
N THR A 382 -4.75 11.40 -24.74
CA THR A 382 -4.88 10.05 -24.16
C THR A 382 -5.70 9.18 -25.10
N GLN A 383 -5.12 8.06 -25.53
CA GLN A 383 -5.78 7.08 -26.38
C GLN A 383 -6.44 5.99 -25.54
N GLU A 384 -5.74 5.53 -24.50
CA GLU A 384 -6.11 4.34 -23.74
C GLU A 384 -5.56 4.41 -22.32
N ILE A 385 -6.26 3.79 -21.37
CA ILE A 385 -5.75 3.54 -20.01
C ILE A 385 -5.52 2.03 -19.91
N LEU A 386 -4.28 1.62 -19.68
CA LEU A 386 -3.88 0.24 -19.48
C LEU A 386 -3.88 -0.09 -17.99
N MET A 387 -4.22 -1.34 -17.70
CA MET A 387 -4.30 -1.93 -16.36
C MET A 387 -3.65 -3.31 -16.40
N GLY A 388 -3.06 -3.72 -15.28
CA GLY A 388 -2.57 -5.09 -15.12
C GLY A 388 -3.73 -6.05 -14.90
N GLU A 389 -3.77 -7.17 -15.62
CA GLU A 389 -4.74 -8.25 -15.35
C GLU A 389 -4.33 -9.14 -14.15
N GLY A 390 -3.19 -8.83 -13.52
CA GLY A 390 -2.53 -9.65 -12.49
C GLY A 390 -3.31 -9.82 -11.18
N ASP A 391 -4.35 -9.04 -10.92
CA ASP A 391 -5.09 -9.07 -9.65
C ASP A 391 -6.06 -10.26 -9.50
N ASN A 392 -6.21 -11.10 -10.53
CA ASN A 392 -7.08 -12.28 -10.50
C ASN A 392 -6.34 -13.59 -10.19
N VAL A 393 -5.30 -13.56 -9.33
CA VAL A 393 -4.51 -14.77 -9.01
C VAL A 393 -5.33 -15.81 -8.24
N LEU A 394 -6.18 -15.36 -7.32
CA LEU A 394 -6.94 -16.25 -6.44
C LEU A 394 -8.30 -16.58 -7.07
N GLU A 395 -8.62 -17.86 -7.17
CA GLU A 395 -9.91 -18.34 -7.66
C GLU A 395 -10.85 -18.70 -6.50
N PRO A 396 -12.18 -18.49 -6.65
CA PRO A 396 -13.13 -18.89 -5.62
C PRO A 396 -13.13 -20.41 -5.40
N ILE A 397 -13.22 -20.82 -4.14
CA ILE A 397 -13.38 -22.21 -3.73
C ILE A 397 -14.79 -22.37 -3.19
N THR A 398 -15.68 -23.01 -3.95
CA THR A 398 -17.08 -23.27 -3.58
C THR A 398 -17.51 -24.68 -4.01
N GLY A 399 -18.60 -25.19 -3.43
CA GLY A 399 -19.19 -26.48 -3.77
C GLY A 399 -18.49 -27.70 -3.17
N GLY A 400 -17.41 -27.54 -2.41
CA GLY A 400 -16.72 -28.63 -1.72
C GLY A 400 -15.63 -28.17 -0.75
N LYS A 401 -15.70 -28.68 0.49
CA LYS A 401 -14.70 -28.44 1.54
C LYS A 401 -13.33 -28.99 1.14
N VAL A 402 -12.28 -28.21 1.38
CA VAL A 402 -10.88 -28.58 1.23
C VAL A 402 -10.31 -28.88 2.61
N ASN A 403 -10.04 -30.16 2.86
CA ASN A 403 -9.52 -30.59 4.15
C ASN A 403 -8.05 -30.16 4.30
N CYS A 404 -7.68 -29.72 5.50
CA CYS A 404 -6.29 -29.53 5.88
C CYS A 404 -5.56 -30.87 5.95
N THR A 405 -4.68 -31.12 4.98
CA THR A 405 -3.90 -32.37 4.88
C THR A 405 -2.45 -32.03 4.61
N ASP A 406 -1.54 -32.67 5.34
CA ASP A 406 -0.10 -32.40 5.25
C ASP A 406 0.26 -30.90 5.42
N GLY A 407 -0.47 -30.19 6.31
CA GLY A 407 -0.25 -28.79 6.66
C GLY A 407 -0.81 -27.77 5.67
N LYS A 408 -1.64 -28.20 4.69
CA LYS A 408 -2.21 -27.31 3.67
C LYS A 408 -3.67 -27.61 3.35
N ALA A 409 -4.40 -26.55 3.02
CA ALA A 409 -5.71 -26.57 2.39
C ALA A 409 -5.65 -25.68 1.13
N ASP A 410 -5.56 -26.32 -0.04
CA ASP A 410 -5.22 -25.65 -1.30
C ASP A 410 -3.81 -25.01 -1.21
N VAL A 411 -3.68 -23.70 -1.45
CA VAL A 411 -2.43 -22.95 -1.30
C VAL A 411 -2.16 -22.53 0.14
N TYR A 412 -3.18 -22.49 0.99
CA TYR A 412 -3.16 -21.96 2.36
C TYR A 412 -2.52 -22.93 3.36
N LEU A 413 -1.72 -22.40 4.29
CA LEU A 413 -1.16 -23.19 5.39
C LEU A 413 -2.22 -23.36 6.49
N CYS A 414 -2.25 -24.53 7.12
CA CYS A 414 -3.23 -24.82 8.14
C CYS A 414 -2.77 -25.92 9.10
N ASP A 415 -3.34 -25.90 10.31
CA ASP A 415 -3.34 -27.02 11.24
C ASP A 415 -4.70 -27.12 11.93
N ASN A 416 -5.29 -28.31 11.97
CA ASN A 416 -6.62 -28.60 12.53
C ASN A 416 -7.82 -27.76 12.03
N VAL A 417 -7.67 -26.94 10.99
CA VAL A 417 -8.74 -26.11 10.43
C VAL A 417 -8.95 -26.42 8.94
N ASP A 418 -10.16 -26.78 8.55
CA ASP A 418 -10.52 -27.04 7.15
C ASP A 418 -11.05 -25.78 6.45
N LEU A 419 -10.78 -25.64 5.15
CA LEU A 419 -11.35 -24.58 4.33
C LEU A 419 -12.69 -25.02 3.75
N VAL A 420 -13.80 -24.40 4.17
CA VAL A 420 -15.14 -24.74 3.67
C VAL A 420 -15.40 -24.07 2.33
N SER A 421 -15.16 -22.76 2.26
CA SER A 421 -15.20 -21.99 1.01
C SER A 421 -14.38 -20.71 1.13
N PHE A 422 -14.04 -20.15 -0.03
CA PHE A 422 -13.31 -18.89 -0.17
C PHE A 422 -13.90 -18.09 -1.32
N LEU A 423 -14.16 -16.80 -1.05
CA LEU A 423 -14.58 -15.82 -2.05
C LEU A 423 -13.51 -14.73 -2.16
N PRO A 424 -12.81 -14.60 -3.31
CA PRO A 424 -11.93 -13.47 -3.51
C PRO A 424 -12.75 -12.18 -3.58
N ILE A 425 -12.09 -11.04 -3.32
CA ILE A 425 -12.72 -9.72 -3.19
C ILE A 425 -13.68 -9.38 -4.35
N ARG A 426 -13.34 -9.80 -5.58
CA ARG A 426 -14.17 -9.59 -6.78
C ARG A 426 -15.52 -10.30 -6.76
N GLU A 427 -15.63 -11.43 -6.07
CA GLU A 427 -16.87 -12.20 -5.97
C GLU A 427 -17.85 -11.60 -4.94
N ILE A 428 -17.39 -10.65 -4.14
CA ILE A 428 -18.19 -9.93 -3.14
C ILE A 428 -18.29 -8.44 -3.46
N GLY A 429 -18.24 -8.10 -4.75
CA GLY A 429 -18.50 -6.75 -5.26
C GLY A 429 -17.29 -5.80 -5.25
N GLY A 430 -16.10 -6.25 -4.83
CA GLY A 430 -14.89 -5.43 -4.84
C GLY A 430 -14.30 -5.26 -6.24
N THR A 431 -13.89 -4.05 -6.57
CA THR A 431 -13.15 -3.75 -7.80
C THR A 431 -11.66 -3.88 -7.56
N ARG A 432 -10.86 -3.71 -8.62
CA ARG A 432 -9.40 -3.71 -8.54
C ARG A 432 -8.86 -2.80 -7.42
N GLY A 433 -7.90 -3.30 -6.65
CA GLY A 433 -7.27 -2.63 -5.51
C GLY A 433 -8.16 -2.40 -4.27
N VAL A 434 -9.43 -2.82 -4.30
CA VAL A 434 -10.26 -2.85 -3.09
C VAL A 434 -9.66 -3.83 -2.10
N ARG A 435 -9.56 -3.40 -0.85
CA ARG A 435 -9.10 -4.21 0.29
C ARG A 435 -10.23 -4.44 1.27
N LEU A 436 -10.22 -5.60 1.94
CA LEU A 436 -11.15 -5.90 3.03
C LEU A 436 -10.60 -5.41 4.38
N ASN A 437 -11.51 -5.21 5.31
CA ASN A 437 -11.22 -4.86 6.70
C ASN A 437 -12.12 -5.65 7.64
N ASP A 438 -12.65 -5.04 8.70
CA ASP A 438 -13.44 -5.74 9.71
C ASP A 438 -14.70 -6.40 9.13
N MET A 439 -15.26 -7.33 9.91
CA MET A 439 -16.46 -8.05 9.54
C MET A 439 -17.34 -8.35 10.74
N TRP A 440 -18.60 -8.66 10.46
CA TRP A 440 -19.52 -9.19 11.46
C TRP A 440 -20.46 -10.21 10.85
N GLY A 441 -21.21 -10.91 11.70
CA GLY A 441 -22.24 -11.87 11.29
C GLY A 441 -23.64 -11.42 11.72
N TRP A 442 -24.65 -11.87 10.98
CA TRP A 442 -26.05 -11.72 11.38
C TRP A 442 -26.85 -12.98 11.06
N THR A 443 -27.55 -13.49 12.07
CA THR A 443 -28.58 -14.53 11.88
C THR A 443 -29.95 -13.87 11.83
N ASP A 444 -30.64 -14.08 10.70
CA ASP A 444 -32.05 -13.70 10.57
C ASP A 444 -32.93 -14.74 11.27
N GLU A 445 -33.34 -14.45 12.50
CA GLU A 445 -34.23 -15.28 13.31
C GLU A 445 -35.56 -15.66 12.63
N GLU A 446 -36.03 -14.88 11.64
CA GLU A 446 -37.29 -15.19 10.94
C GLU A 446 -37.08 -16.25 9.84
N THR A 447 -35.95 -16.20 9.14
CA THR A 447 -35.67 -17.07 8.00
C THR A 447 -34.71 -18.21 8.33
N GLY A 448 -33.97 -18.11 9.43
CA GLY A 448 -32.89 -19.01 9.81
C GLY A 448 -31.64 -18.87 8.93
N LYS A 449 -31.50 -17.75 8.22
CA LYS A 449 -30.35 -17.49 7.35
C LYS A 449 -29.22 -16.82 8.11
N ASN A 450 -27.99 -17.17 7.76
CA ASN A 450 -26.77 -16.54 8.27
C ASN A 450 -26.16 -15.68 7.18
N TYR A 451 -25.75 -14.47 7.54
CA TYR A 451 -25.10 -13.52 6.64
C TYR A 451 -23.76 -13.07 7.20
N ALA A 452 -22.75 -13.04 6.34
CA ALA A 452 -21.53 -12.30 6.57
C ALA A 452 -21.73 -10.86 6.12
N ILE A 453 -21.31 -9.91 6.96
CA ILE A 453 -21.26 -8.49 6.68
C ILE A 453 -19.80 -8.12 6.62
N VAL A 454 -19.31 -7.74 5.44
CA VAL A 454 -17.88 -7.63 5.15
C VAL A 454 -17.55 -6.19 4.78
N GLY A 455 -16.71 -5.55 5.58
CA GLY A 455 -16.24 -4.22 5.29
C GLY A 455 -15.22 -4.19 4.16
N ARG A 456 -15.30 -3.14 3.34
CA ARG A 456 -14.37 -2.86 2.24
C ARG A 456 -13.91 -1.42 2.34
N ASN A 457 -12.76 -1.10 1.76
CA ASN A 457 -12.32 0.29 1.73
C ASN A 457 -13.29 1.22 0.97
N ASN A 458 -14.13 0.67 0.08
CA ASN A 458 -15.09 1.40 -0.74
C ASN A 458 -16.58 1.10 -0.47
N GLY A 459 -16.94 0.37 0.60
CA GLY A 459 -18.33 0.00 0.87
C GLY A 459 -18.46 -1.13 1.88
N THR A 460 -19.63 -1.75 1.96
CA THR A 460 -19.91 -2.90 2.83
C THR A 460 -20.68 -3.97 2.05
N SER A 461 -20.13 -5.18 1.98
CA SER A 461 -20.75 -6.30 1.28
C SER A 461 -21.59 -7.16 2.20
N PHE A 462 -22.67 -7.72 1.66
CA PHE A 462 -23.51 -8.70 2.34
C PHE A 462 -23.44 -10.03 1.59
N VAL A 463 -23.15 -11.12 2.30
CA VAL A 463 -23.01 -12.46 1.73
C VAL A 463 -23.86 -13.43 2.53
N ASP A 464 -24.79 -14.13 1.89
CA ASP A 464 -25.53 -15.23 2.52
C ASP A 464 -24.61 -16.44 2.63
N VAL A 465 -24.34 -16.87 3.87
CA VAL A 465 -23.47 -17.99 4.22
C VAL A 465 -24.25 -19.14 4.87
N THR A 466 -25.58 -19.15 4.71
CA THR A 466 -26.46 -20.21 5.24
C THR A 466 -26.07 -21.60 4.71
N ASP A 467 -25.67 -21.68 3.44
CA ASP A 467 -24.94 -22.83 2.90
C ASP A 467 -23.46 -22.44 2.79
N PRO A 468 -22.62 -22.76 3.80
CA PRO A 468 -21.24 -22.30 3.84
C PRO A 468 -20.38 -22.90 2.73
N LEU A 469 -20.84 -23.95 2.03
CA LEU A 469 -20.16 -24.47 0.85
C LEU A 469 -20.44 -23.64 -0.40
N ASN A 470 -21.56 -22.92 -0.44
CA ASN A 470 -22.00 -22.15 -1.60
C ASN A 470 -22.46 -20.74 -1.16
N PRO A 471 -21.57 -19.91 -0.61
CA PRO A 471 -21.91 -18.56 -0.20
C PRO A 471 -22.38 -17.73 -1.40
N VAL A 472 -23.33 -16.82 -1.17
CA VAL A 472 -23.96 -16.02 -2.23
C VAL A 472 -23.83 -14.53 -1.91
N TYR A 473 -23.21 -13.77 -2.80
CA TYR A 473 -23.15 -12.31 -2.70
C TYR A 473 -24.53 -11.70 -2.92
N ILE A 474 -25.02 -10.97 -1.91
CA ILE A 474 -26.37 -10.40 -1.86
C ILE A 474 -26.40 -8.97 -2.35
N GLY A 475 -25.38 -8.17 -2.02
CA GLY A 475 -25.36 -6.76 -2.39
C GLY A 475 -24.36 -5.91 -1.63
N ASP A 476 -24.40 -4.62 -1.91
CA ASP A 476 -23.48 -3.60 -1.39
C ASP A 476 -24.25 -2.46 -0.71
N LEU A 477 -23.73 -2.00 0.42
CA LEU A 477 -24.03 -0.68 0.96
C LEU A 477 -22.85 0.26 0.61
N PRO A 478 -23.03 1.18 -0.36
CA PRO A 478 -21.99 2.11 -0.76
C PRO A 478 -21.60 3.09 0.34
N LEU A 479 -20.46 3.77 0.14
CA LEU A 479 -20.07 4.90 0.96
C LEU A 479 -21.13 6.00 0.96
N THR A 480 -21.27 6.71 2.08
CA THR A 480 -22.08 7.93 2.10
C THR A 480 -21.55 8.97 1.09
N GLU A 481 -22.43 9.81 0.54
CA GLU A 481 -22.13 10.76 -0.56
C GLU A 481 -20.89 11.66 -0.32
N SER A 482 -20.62 12.02 0.94
CA SER A 482 -19.52 12.92 1.34
C SER A 482 -18.25 12.18 1.80
N ALA A 483 -18.29 10.86 1.87
CA ALA A 483 -17.17 10.05 2.31
C ALA A 483 -16.14 9.83 1.20
N GLN A 484 -14.96 9.41 1.60
CA GLN A 484 -13.93 8.91 0.70
C GLN A 484 -13.56 7.48 1.12
N PRO A 485 -13.05 6.66 0.19
CA PRO A 485 -12.55 5.34 0.51
C PRO A 485 -11.43 5.38 1.57
N ASN A 486 -11.42 4.41 2.47
CA ASN A 486 -10.42 4.31 3.54
C ASN A 486 -10.28 2.86 4.03
N ALA A 487 -9.10 2.48 4.51
CA ALA A 487 -8.79 1.13 5.00
C ALA A 487 -9.63 0.72 6.21
N TRP A 488 -10.03 1.66 7.10
CA TRP A 488 -10.75 1.33 8.33
C TRP A 488 -12.26 1.43 8.18
N ARG A 489 -12.95 0.33 8.45
CA ARG A 489 -14.40 0.25 8.57
C ARG A 489 -14.73 -0.82 9.59
N ASP A 490 -15.69 -0.52 10.46
CA ASP A 490 -16.16 -1.45 11.49
C ASP A 490 -17.69 -1.49 11.49
N MET A 491 -18.23 -2.63 11.88
CA MET A 491 -19.66 -2.86 11.93
C MET A 491 -20.05 -3.79 13.06
N LYS A 492 -21.19 -3.49 13.67
CA LYS A 492 -21.85 -4.39 14.64
C LYS A 492 -23.36 -4.36 14.41
N VAL A 493 -24.03 -5.40 14.88
CA VAL A 493 -25.46 -5.60 14.66
C VAL A 493 -26.20 -5.46 15.98
N TYR A 494 -27.37 -4.82 15.93
CA TYR A 494 -28.33 -4.84 17.02
C TYR A 494 -29.72 -5.12 16.45
N LYS A 495 -30.34 -6.21 16.92
CA LYS A 495 -31.58 -6.75 16.34
C LYS A 495 -31.40 -7.03 14.84
N ASN A 496 -32.18 -6.38 13.98
CA ASN A 496 -32.09 -6.54 12.52
C ASN A 496 -31.45 -5.31 11.87
N HIS A 497 -30.58 -4.58 12.56
CA HIS A 497 -29.93 -3.39 11.98
C HIS A 497 -28.42 -3.49 12.17
N VAL A 498 -27.68 -3.18 11.11
CA VAL A 498 -26.23 -3.01 11.16
C VAL A 498 -25.88 -1.54 11.30
N TYR A 499 -24.84 -1.25 12.07
CA TYR A 499 -24.27 0.08 12.29
C TYR A 499 -22.85 0.06 11.75
N VAL A 500 -22.59 0.84 10.69
CA VAL A 500 -21.30 0.84 9.98
C VAL A 500 -20.59 2.17 10.17
N VAL A 501 -19.35 2.13 10.64
CA VAL A 501 -18.48 3.30 10.87
C VAL A 501 -17.21 3.20 10.04
N ALA A 502 -16.52 4.33 9.82
CA ALA A 502 -15.27 4.36 9.09
C ALA A 502 -14.35 5.49 9.58
N ASP A 503 -13.04 5.19 9.70
CA ASP A 503 -12.04 6.17 10.09
C ASP A 503 -11.41 6.85 8.88
N GLY A 504 -10.96 8.09 9.05
CA GLY A 504 -10.35 8.91 8.00
C GLY A 504 -11.20 9.10 6.74
N ALA A 505 -12.49 8.71 6.77
CA ALA A 505 -13.40 8.66 5.63
C ALA A 505 -14.18 9.99 5.44
N ARG A 506 -13.62 11.12 5.88
CA ARG A 506 -14.26 12.46 5.89
C ARG A 506 -15.57 12.48 6.67
N GLU A 507 -16.65 12.96 6.04
CA GLU A 507 -17.98 13.05 6.63
C GLU A 507 -18.73 11.74 6.35
N HIS A 508 -18.23 10.61 6.85
CA HIS A 508 -18.90 9.32 6.71
C HIS A 508 -20.09 9.22 7.66
N GLY A 509 -19.86 9.48 8.95
CA GLY A 509 -20.83 9.24 10.00
C GLY A 509 -20.98 7.75 10.33
N MET A 510 -22.06 7.39 11.00
CA MET A 510 -22.44 5.99 11.21
C MET A 510 -23.66 5.68 10.34
N GLN A 511 -23.49 4.84 9.32
CA GLN A 511 -24.59 4.33 8.50
C GLN A 511 -25.39 3.31 9.30
N VAL A 512 -26.70 3.29 9.09
CA VAL A 512 -27.61 2.30 9.66
C VAL A 512 -28.41 1.68 8.54
N LEU A 513 -28.42 0.35 8.45
CA LEU A 513 -29.22 -0.38 7.46
C LEU A 513 -30.09 -1.43 8.16
N ASP A 514 -31.37 -1.49 7.78
CA ASP A 514 -32.29 -2.57 8.14
C ASP A 514 -31.93 -3.83 7.35
N LEU A 515 -31.35 -4.82 8.04
CA LEU A 515 -30.90 -6.08 7.45
C LEU A 515 -32.06 -6.95 6.95
N THR A 516 -33.31 -6.65 7.31
CA THR A 516 -34.45 -7.37 6.72
C THR A 516 -34.62 -7.09 5.23
N GLU A 517 -34.02 -6.01 4.70
CA GLU A 517 -33.98 -5.71 3.26
C GLU A 517 -33.19 -6.76 2.47
N LEU A 518 -32.24 -7.48 3.09
CA LEU A 518 -31.50 -8.58 2.44
C LEU A 518 -32.43 -9.71 1.92
N ARG A 519 -33.64 -9.81 2.49
CA ARG A 519 -34.65 -10.83 2.12
C ARG A 519 -35.25 -10.59 0.73
N ASP A 520 -35.10 -9.38 0.19
CA ASP A 520 -35.62 -9.01 -1.13
C ASP A 520 -34.75 -9.53 -2.28
N PHE A 521 -33.59 -10.13 -1.98
CA PHE A 521 -32.70 -10.73 -2.96
C PHE A 521 -33.38 -11.80 -3.82
N ASP A 522 -33.38 -11.60 -5.13
CA ASP A 522 -34.00 -12.47 -6.12
C ASP A 522 -33.01 -13.13 -7.10
N GLY A 523 -31.70 -12.94 -6.87
CA GLY A 523 -30.61 -13.50 -7.66
C GLY A 523 -29.65 -12.47 -8.25
N GLU A 524 -30.02 -11.19 -8.26
CA GLU A 524 -29.14 -10.09 -8.67
C GLU A 524 -28.68 -9.28 -7.45
N PRO A 525 -27.39 -8.88 -7.37
CA PRO A 525 -26.91 -8.08 -6.26
C PRO A 525 -27.66 -6.77 -6.10
N ILE A 526 -28.01 -6.43 -4.86
CA ILE A 526 -28.75 -5.22 -4.50
C ILE A 526 -27.76 -4.10 -4.15
N GLU A 527 -28.02 -2.88 -4.61
CA GLU A 527 -27.38 -1.66 -4.08
C GLU A 527 -28.30 -1.08 -3.00
N PHE A 528 -27.89 -1.16 -1.74
CA PHE A 528 -28.66 -0.71 -0.59
C PHE A 528 -28.47 0.79 -0.37
N GLU A 529 -29.53 1.46 0.06
CA GLU A 529 -29.47 2.81 0.63
C GLU A 529 -29.55 2.68 2.16
N GLU A 530 -28.79 3.49 2.89
CA GLU A 530 -28.92 3.45 4.34
C GLU A 530 -30.33 3.86 4.81
N THR A 531 -30.84 3.18 5.84
CA THR A 531 -32.07 3.56 6.54
C THR A 531 -31.92 4.95 7.18
N THR A 532 -30.74 5.25 7.73
CA THR A 532 -30.38 6.58 8.23
C THR A 532 -28.87 6.73 8.34
N ILE A 533 -28.40 7.97 8.49
CA ILE A 533 -27.01 8.28 8.86
C ILE A 533 -27.02 9.06 10.17
N TYR A 534 -26.34 8.54 11.17
CA TYR A 534 -26.05 9.27 12.39
C TYR A 534 -24.85 10.19 12.18
N ARG A 535 -25.07 11.50 12.35
CA ARG A 535 -24.14 12.59 11.97
C ARG A 535 -23.53 13.35 13.15
N ASN A 536 -23.72 12.88 14.39
CA ASN A 536 -23.13 13.56 15.55
C ASN A 536 -21.64 13.27 15.72
N VAL A 537 -21.09 12.37 14.92
CA VAL A 537 -19.66 12.12 14.72
C VAL A 537 -19.47 11.73 13.26
N ASN A 538 -18.32 12.04 12.66
CA ASN A 538 -18.08 11.82 11.23
C ASN A 538 -17.04 10.74 10.94
N SER A 539 -15.94 10.73 11.68
CA SER A 539 -14.82 9.79 11.53
C SER A 539 -14.71 9.00 12.82
N VAL A 540 -14.91 7.69 12.73
CA VAL A 540 -15.01 6.78 13.86
C VAL A 540 -14.23 5.52 13.53
N HIS A 541 -13.32 5.13 14.40
CA HIS A 541 -12.44 3.99 14.16
C HIS A 541 -13.17 2.65 14.26
N ASN A 542 -13.90 2.47 15.36
CA ASN A 542 -14.56 1.21 15.68
C ASN A 542 -15.91 1.49 16.37
N ILE A 543 -16.82 0.52 16.34
CA ILE A 543 -18.10 0.55 17.03
C ILE A 543 -18.32 -0.73 17.82
N VAL A 544 -18.74 -0.57 19.07
CA VAL A 544 -19.03 -1.67 19.98
C VAL A 544 -20.50 -1.59 20.36
N ILE A 545 -21.19 -2.72 20.52
CA ILE A 545 -22.61 -2.74 20.89
C ILE A 545 -22.79 -3.64 22.11
N ASN A 546 -23.48 -3.11 23.13
CA ASN A 546 -24.09 -3.93 24.16
C ASN A 546 -25.52 -4.26 23.74
N GLU A 547 -25.73 -5.51 23.33
CA GLU A 547 -27.02 -5.98 22.83
C GLU A 547 -28.09 -6.11 23.93
N ASP A 548 -27.71 -6.27 25.20
CA ASP A 548 -28.68 -6.35 26.29
C ASP A 548 -29.35 -5.00 26.56
N THR A 549 -28.58 -3.91 26.41
CA THR A 549 -29.02 -2.55 26.75
C THR A 549 -29.52 -1.76 25.54
N GLY A 550 -29.08 -2.14 24.33
CA GLY A 550 -29.35 -1.40 23.10
C GLY A 550 -28.58 -0.08 23.06
N PHE A 551 -27.32 -0.10 23.47
CA PHE A 551 -26.39 1.01 23.33
C PHE A 551 -25.21 0.61 22.43
N ALA A 552 -24.89 1.50 21.50
CA ALA A 552 -23.65 1.46 20.74
C ALA A 552 -22.64 2.45 21.31
N TYR A 553 -21.37 2.15 21.13
CA TYR A 553 -20.23 2.91 21.61
C TYR A 553 -19.31 3.11 20.42
N ALA A 554 -19.35 4.31 19.83
CA ALA A 554 -18.38 4.71 18.81
C ALA A 554 -17.07 5.09 19.50
N VAL A 555 -15.97 4.48 19.10
CA VAL A 555 -14.64 4.67 19.70
C VAL A 555 -13.62 5.10 18.64
N GLY A 556 -12.50 5.62 19.08
CA GLY A 556 -11.45 6.17 18.22
C GLY A 556 -11.92 7.33 17.35
N SER A 557 -12.97 8.03 17.78
CA SER A 557 -13.60 9.11 17.02
C SER A 557 -12.64 10.29 16.81
N SER A 558 -12.28 10.57 15.56
CA SER A 558 -11.21 11.51 15.20
C SER A 558 -11.70 12.81 14.55
N GLY A 559 -12.98 12.88 14.15
CA GLY A 559 -13.51 14.07 13.47
C GLY A 559 -15.03 14.18 13.41
N GLY A 560 -15.50 15.43 13.31
CA GLY A 560 -16.91 15.80 13.21
C GLY A 560 -17.68 15.71 14.52
N GLY A 561 -18.58 16.67 14.76
CA GLY A 561 -19.50 16.67 15.90
C GLY A 561 -18.83 16.50 17.28
N GLU A 562 -19.39 15.62 18.11
CA GLU A 562 -18.99 15.36 19.50
C GLU A 562 -18.11 14.11 19.57
N THR A 563 -16.80 14.24 19.39
CA THR A 563 -15.90 13.08 19.29
C THR A 563 -15.55 12.44 20.64
N CYS A 564 -15.98 13.03 21.76
CA CYS A 564 -15.64 12.56 23.11
C CYS A 564 -14.12 12.38 23.35
N GLY A 565 -13.26 13.14 22.66
CA GLY A 565 -11.79 13.00 22.76
C GLY A 565 -11.22 11.70 22.18
N GLY A 566 -12.02 10.97 21.40
CA GLY A 566 -11.70 9.63 20.88
C GLY A 566 -12.07 8.49 21.83
N GLY A 567 -12.63 8.79 23.01
CA GLY A 567 -13.13 7.77 23.94
C GLY A 567 -14.49 7.23 23.53
N LEU A 568 -15.31 6.82 24.51
CA LEU A 568 -16.63 6.26 24.30
C LEU A 568 -17.64 7.37 23.93
N HIS A 569 -18.06 7.39 22.68
CA HIS A 569 -19.24 8.14 22.23
C HIS A 569 -20.47 7.23 22.30
N MET A 570 -21.29 7.43 23.34
CA MET A 570 -22.40 6.53 23.67
C MET A 570 -23.66 6.92 22.89
N ILE A 571 -24.25 5.95 22.20
CA ILE A 571 -25.39 6.11 21.30
C ILE A 571 -26.50 5.17 21.75
N ASN A 572 -27.68 5.71 22.05
CA ASN A 572 -28.88 4.91 22.27
C ASN A 572 -29.44 4.44 20.92
N ILE A 573 -29.51 3.13 20.73
CA ILE A 573 -30.01 2.45 19.52
C ILE A 573 -31.24 1.56 19.80
N GLN A 574 -31.91 1.76 20.94
CA GLN A 574 -33.09 0.96 21.32
C GLN A 574 -34.24 1.08 20.31
N ASP A 575 -34.34 2.23 19.63
CA ASP A 575 -35.05 2.42 18.36
C ASP A 575 -34.02 2.34 17.22
N PRO A 576 -33.85 1.18 16.57
CA PRO A 576 -32.68 0.92 15.74
C PRO A 576 -32.51 1.89 14.57
N ALA A 577 -33.60 2.35 13.97
CA ALA A 577 -33.61 3.27 12.85
C ALA A 577 -33.41 4.75 13.26
N ASN A 578 -33.42 5.07 14.56
CA ASN A 578 -33.31 6.45 15.07
C ASN A 578 -32.28 6.56 16.21
N PRO A 579 -30.99 6.34 15.93
CA PRO A 579 -29.94 6.46 16.93
C PRO A 579 -29.86 7.88 17.51
N THR A 580 -29.63 7.98 18.82
CA THR A 580 -29.52 9.27 19.52
C THR A 580 -28.31 9.31 20.45
N PHE A 581 -27.65 10.46 20.53
CA PHE A 581 -26.55 10.65 21.48
C PHE A 581 -27.02 10.50 22.93
N ALA A 582 -26.26 9.76 23.74
CA ALA A 582 -26.56 9.48 25.14
C ALA A 582 -25.52 10.07 26.10
N GLY A 583 -24.24 10.11 25.72
CA GLY A 583 -23.19 10.68 26.56
C GLY A 583 -21.77 10.38 26.06
N CYS A 584 -20.78 10.84 26.82
CA CYS A 584 -19.36 10.64 26.54
C CYS A 584 -18.66 10.08 27.76
N PHE A 585 -17.68 9.20 27.54
CA PHE A 585 -16.67 8.85 28.54
C PHE A 585 -15.28 8.85 27.90
N ALA A 586 -14.29 9.40 28.59
CA ALA A 586 -12.89 9.31 28.23
C ALA A 586 -12.04 9.45 29.48
N ASP A 587 -11.05 8.58 29.66
CA ASP A 587 -10.11 8.67 30.76
C ASP A 587 -8.81 9.38 30.33
N PRO A 588 -8.59 10.65 30.70
CA PRO A 588 -7.42 11.41 30.26
C PRO A 588 -6.10 10.92 30.87
N SER A 589 -6.13 9.92 31.78
CA SER A 589 -4.92 9.24 32.24
C SER A 589 -4.33 8.25 31.22
N THR A 590 -5.08 7.94 30.16
CA THR A 590 -4.69 7.03 29.08
C THR A 590 -4.72 7.73 27.70
N GLY A 591 -4.31 7.00 26.66
CA GLY A 591 -4.17 7.46 25.28
C GLY A 591 -2.85 8.17 25.04
N ARG A 592 -2.23 7.98 23.86
CA ARG A 592 -0.93 8.57 23.51
C ARG A 592 -0.94 10.11 23.55
N SER A 593 -2.11 10.70 23.31
CA SER A 593 -2.35 12.14 23.38
C SER A 593 -2.93 12.62 24.72
N GLY A 594 -3.12 11.74 25.71
CA GLY A 594 -3.74 12.05 27.00
C GLY A 594 -5.20 12.50 26.90
N THR A 595 -5.92 12.03 25.88
CA THR A 595 -7.32 12.38 25.64
C THR A 595 -8.30 11.32 26.13
N GLY A 596 -7.82 10.15 26.54
CA GLY A 596 -8.67 8.98 26.77
C GLY A 596 -9.20 8.34 25.49
N TYR A 597 -8.44 8.44 24.39
CA TYR A 597 -8.71 7.72 23.14
C TYR A 597 -8.82 6.22 23.43
N SER A 598 -9.88 5.59 22.94
CA SER A 598 -10.09 4.14 22.97
C SER A 598 -10.06 3.64 21.53
N HIS A 599 -9.16 2.72 21.22
CA HIS A 599 -9.03 2.13 19.90
C HIS A 599 -10.18 1.15 19.62
N ASP A 600 -10.38 0.25 20.58
CA ASP A 600 -11.48 -0.70 20.65
C ASP A 600 -12.02 -0.72 22.09
N ALA A 601 -13.16 -1.37 22.31
CA ALA A 601 -13.70 -1.63 23.64
C ALA A 601 -14.58 -2.89 23.66
N GLN A 602 -14.85 -3.39 24.86
CA GLN A 602 -15.93 -4.35 25.10
C GLN A 602 -16.83 -3.83 26.21
N CYS A 603 -18.14 -3.73 25.94
CA CYS A 603 -19.12 -3.24 26.90
C CYS A 603 -20.15 -4.32 27.19
N VAL A 604 -20.25 -4.75 28.45
CA VAL A 604 -21.10 -5.87 28.87
C VAL A 604 -21.96 -5.49 30.08
N ILE A 605 -23.08 -6.18 30.28
CA ILE A 605 -23.67 -6.25 31.62
C ILE A 605 -22.79 -7.20 32.44
N TYR A 606 -22.05 -6.67 33.39
CA TYR A 606 -21.06 -7.45 34.11
C TYR A 606 -21.72 -8.50 35.03
N ASP A 607 -21.40 -9.78 34.83
CA ASP A 607 -21.82 -10.90 35.68
C ASP A 607 -20.63 -11.63 36.32
N GLY A 608 -19.48 -10.95 36.40
CA GLY A 608 -18.24 -11.51 36.93
C GLY A 608 -18.17 -11.55 38.45
N PRO A 609 -17.02 -11.93 39.02
CA PRO A 609 -16.87 -12.18 40.45
C PRO A 609 -16.82 -10.91 41.33
N ASP A 610 -16.68 -9.72 40.75
CA ASP A 610 -16.75 -8.47 41.51
C ASP A 610 -18.21 -8.11 41.89
N GLU A 611 -18.60 -8.48 43.12
CA GLU A 611 -19.96 -8.27 43.63
C GLU A 611 -20.41 -6.79 43.65
N GLU A 612 -19.49 -5.81 43.65
CA GLU A 612 -19.86 -4.38 43.66
C GLU A 612 -20.47 -3.94 42.33
N HIS A 613 -20.00 -4.52 41.23
CA HIS A 613 -20.34 -4.11 39.87
C HIS A 613 -21.26 -5.10 39.14
N GLN A 614 -21.67 -6.20 39.77
CA GLN A 614 -22.63 -7.14 39.18
C GLN A 614 -23.93 -6.45 38.74
N GLY A 615 -24.28 -6.62 37.47
CA GLY A 615 -25.45 -6.02 36.83
C GLY A 615 -25.26 -4.57 36.38
N SER A 616 -24.10 -3.95 36.63
CA SER A 616 -23.72 -2.69 35.98
C SER A 616 -23.30 -2.93 34.54
N GLU A 617 -23.47 -1.92 33.70
CA GLU A 617 -22.90 -1.92 32.36
C GLU A 617 -21.46 -1.38 32.42
N ILE A 618 -20.50 -2.28 32.21
CA ILE A 618 -19.07 -2.00 32.32
C ILE A 618 -18.46 -2.03 30.93
N CYS A 619 -17.66 -1.01 30.61
CA CYS A 619 -16.86 -0.95 29.39
C CYS A 619 -15.37 -1.09 29.71
N PHE A 620 -14.70 -1.98 29.00
CA PHE A 620 -13.25 -2.17 28.97
C PHE A 620 -12.73 -1.56 27.67
N GLY A 621 -12.08 -0.40 27.75
CA GLY A 621 -11.48 0.29 26.61
C GLY A 621 -9.99 -0.03 26.46
N ALA A 622 -9.56 -0.34 25.23
CA ALA A 622 -8.15 -0.48 24.87
C ALA A 622 -7.62 0.88 24.39
N ASN A 623 -6.87 1.58 25.25
CA ASN A 623 -6.61 3.02 25.08
C ASN A 623 -5.17 3.32 24.63
N GLU A 624 -4.61 2.54 23.70
CA GLU A 624 -3.25 2.64 23.13
C GLU A 624 -2.07 2.48 24.12
N THR A 625 -2.32 2.68 25.41
CA THR A 625 -1.32 2.84 26.49
C THR A 625 -1.68 2.07 27.75
N ALA A 626 -2.95 1.70 27.91
CA ALA A 626 -3.51 0.99 29.06
C ALA A 626 -4.92 0.49 28.73
N ILE A 627 -5.42 -0.46 29.52
CA ILE A 627 -6.86 -0.72 29.62
C ILE A 627 -7.48 0.38 30.48
N SER A 628 -8.66 0.87 30.08
CA SER A 628 -9.51 1.76 30.87
C SER A 628 -10.83 1.06 31.18
N ILE A 629 -11.17 0.94 32.47
CA ILE A 629 -12.42 0.29 32.90
C ILE A 629 -13.36 1.34 33.45
N ALA A 630 -14.60 1.36 32.96
CA ALA A 630 -15.60 2.33 33.36
C ALA A 630 -16.99 1.72 33.57
N ASP A 631 -17.67 2.15 34.62
CA ASP A 631 -19.11 1.94 34.78
C ASP A 631 -19.85 3.01 33.97
N VAL A 632 -20.52 2.58 32.91
CA VAL A 632 -21.29 3.44 32.01
C VAL A 632 -22.79 3.30 32.22
N SER A 633 -23.25 2.66 33.31
CA SER A 633 -24.67 2.41 33.57
C SER A 633 -25.51 3.68 33.51
N ASP A 634 -25.01 4.77 34.09
CA ASP A 634 -25.54 6.13 33.89
C ASP A 634 -24.77 6.83 32.76
N LYS A 635 -25.36 6.82 31.57
CA LYS A 635 -24.77 7.42 30.36
C LYS A 635 -24.51 8.93 30.49
N GLU A 636 -25.24 9.63 31.37
CA GLU A 636 -25.03 11.06 31.63
C GLU A 636 -23.86 11.31 32.59
N ASN A 637 -23.52 10.32 33.44
CA ASN A 637 -22.49 10.43 34.47
C ASN A 637 -21.65 9.14 34.59
N PRO A 638 -20.95 8.73 33.52
CA PRO A 638 -20.10 7.55 33.56
C PRO A 638 -18.96 7.73 34.57
N VAL A 639 -18.53 6.63 35.18
CA VAL A 639 -17.55 6.61 36.26
C VAL A 639 -16.35 5.77 35.84
N ALA A 640 -15.17 6.37 35.82
CA ALA A 640 -13.92 5.62 35.68
C ALA A 640 -13.70 4.78 36.96
N LEU A 641 -13.48 3.49 36.80
CA LEU A 641 -13.18 2.57 37.90
C LEU A 641 -11.67 2.47 38.08
N SER A 642 -10.97 2.03 37.03
CA SER A 642 -9.53 1.79 37.07
C SER A 642 -8.89 1.90 35.69
N THR A 643 -7.54 1.88 35.71
CA THR A 643 -6.73 1.69 34.52
C THR A 643 -5.67 0.63 34.82
N ALA A 644 -5.31 -0.17 33.82
CA ALA A 644 -4.35 -1.25 33.97
C ALA A 644 -3.28 -1.17 32.86
N SER A 645 -2.02 -1.40 33.22
CA SER A 645 -0.89 -1.30 32.29
C SER A 645 0.17 -2.36 32.61
N TYR A 646 0.95 -2.72 31.61
CA TYR A 646 1.96 -3.76 31.63
C TYR A 646 3.28 -3.23 31.04
N PRO A 647 4.42 -3.91 31.31
CA PRO A 647 5.70 -3.53 30.73
C PRO A 647 5.70 -3.60 29.20
N ASP A 648 6.50 -2.74 28.57
CA ASP A 648 6.84 -2.84 27.14
C ASP A 648 5.62 -2.85 26.19
N HIS A 649 4.55 -2.13 26.56
CA HIS A 649 3.43 -1.87 25.65
C HIS A 649 3.86 -0.95 24.50
N ALA A 650 3.26 -1.13 23.34
CA ALA A 650 3.40 -0.23 22.20
C ALA A 650 2.06 0.41 21.83
N TYR A 651 1.03 -0.40 21.64
CA TYR A 651 -0.31 -0.01 21.19
C TYR A 651 -1.36 -0.99 21.69
N VAL A 652 -1.80 -0.76 22.93
CA VAL A 652 -2.92 -1.50 23.53
C VAL A 652 -4.16 -1.43 22.62
N HIS A 653 -4.47 -2.54 21.94
CA HIS A 653 -5.28 -2.54 20.72
C HIS A 653 -6.73 -2.99 20.93
N GLN A 654 -6.93 -4.26 21.31
CA GLN A 654 -8.24 -4.88 21.47
C GLN A 654 -8.17 -5.94 22.57
N GLY A 655 -9.32 -6.28 23.15
CA GLY A 655 -9.39 -7.40 24.09
C GLY A 655 -10.82 -7.86 24.37
N TRP A 656 -10.92 -9.02 25.01
CA TRP A 656 -12.20 -9.71 25.22
C TRP A 656 -12.22 -10.46 26.56
N LEU A 657 -13.36 -10.41 27.24
CA LEU A 657 -13.65 -11.11 28.49
C LEU A 657 -13.93 -12.60 28.24
N THR A 658 -13.52 -13.43 29.19
CA THR A 658 -14.08 -14.79 29.32
C THR A 658 -15.57 -14.75 29.64
N GLU A 659 -16.29 -15.83 29.34
CA GLU A 659 -17.75 -15.93 29.57
C GLU A 659 -18.17 -15.69 31.03
N ASP A 660 -17.28 -15.97 32.00
CA ASP A 660 -17.51 -15.70 33.42
C ASP A 660 -17.06 -14.30 33.87
N HIS A 661 -16.66 -13.44 32.91
CA HIS A 661 -16.17 -12.08 33.06
C HIS A 661 -15.04 -11.93 34.10
N ARG A 662 -14.27 -12.99 34.35
CA ARG A 662 -13.17 -12.97 35.32
C ARG A 662 -11.83 -12.65 34.69
N TYR A 663 -11.57 -13.14 33.48
CA TYR A 663 -10.32 -12.88 32.79
C TYR A 663 -10.57 -12.01 31.57
N PHE A 664 -9.60 -11.14 31.26
CA PHE A 664 -9.60 -10.32 30.07
C PHE A 664 -8.31 -10.58 29.29
N TYR A 665 -8.46 -11.02 28.04
CA TYR A 665 -7.34 -11.22 27.12
C TYR A 665 -7.19 -10.01 26.24
N GLN A 666 -5.95 -9.60 25.99
CA GLN A 666 -5.65 -8.37 25.28
C GLN A 666 -4.43 -8.50 24.37
N ASN A 667 -4.55 -7.89 23.21
CA ASN A 667 -3.51 -7.79 22.19
C ASN A 667 -2.84 -6.39 22.19
N ASP A 668 -1.61 -6.33 21.67
CA ASP A 668 -0.79 -5.12 21.49
C ASP A 668 -0.20 -5.06 20.07
N GLU A 669 -0.97 -4.47 19.15
CA GLU A 669 -0.76 -4.57 17.70
C GLU A 669 0.64 -4.15 17.19
N LEU A 670 1.36 -3.32 17.95
CA LEU A 670 2.63 -2.73 17.50
C LEU A 670 3.85 -3.19 18.30
N ASP A 671 3.71 -4.09 19.26
CA ASP A 671 4.84 -4.45 20.14
C ASP A 671 5.90 -5.30 19.43
N GLU A 672 5.51 -6.15 18.48
CA GLU A 672 6.44 -6.90 17.63
C GLU A 672 7.09 -5.97 16.60
N LEU A 673 6.28 -5.09 15.98
CA LEU A 673 6.75 -4.14 14.96
C LEU A 673 7.73 -3.11 15.53
N THR A 674 7.56 -2.73 16.80
CA THR A 674 8.49 -1.83 17.50
C THR A 674 9.71 -2.54 18.09
N GLY A 675 9.75 -3.88 18.05
CA GLY A 675 10.82 -4.70 18.62
C GLY A 675 10.84 -4.73 20.14
N ASN A 676 9.68 -4.49 20.78
CA ASN A 676 9.51 -4.67 22.22
C ASN A 676 9.51 -6.16 22.59
N VAL A 677 8.93 -6.99 21.71
CA VAL A 677 8.91 -8.45 21.80
C VAL A 677 9.27 -9.09 20.45
N ASP A 678 9.74 -10.34 20.46
CA ASP A 678 10.18 -11.07 19.25
C ASP A 678 9.09 -11.99 18.67
N GLN A 679 7.98 -12.19 19.38
CA GLN A 679 6.94 -13.18 19.08
C GLN A 679 5.57 -12.58 19.35
N THR A 680 4.55 -13.05 18.63
CA THR A 680 3.15 -12.62 18.79
C THR A 680 2.67 -12.84 20.22
N ARG A 681 2.17 -11.79 20.88
CA ARG A 681 1.95 -11.78 22.34
C ARG A 681 0.53 -11.41 22.74
N THR A 682 -0.13 -12.25 23.54
CA THR A 682 -1.40 -11.89 24.21
C THR A 682 -1.20 -11.73 25.72
N ILE A 683 -1.74 -10.64 26.27
CA ILE A 683 -1.70 -10.28 27.68
C ILE A 683 -2.92 -10.85 28.42
N ILE A 684 -2.70 -11.43 29.60
CA ILE A 684 -3.74 -12.05 30.42
C ILE A 684 -3.96 -11.24 31.71
N TRP A 685 -5.19 -10.80 31.93
CA TRP A 685 -5.62 -10.07 33.12
C TRP A 685 -6.61 -10.87 33.95
N ASP A 686 -6.47 -10.86 35.28
CA ASP A 686 -7.54 -11.23 36.22
C ASP A 686 -8.24 -9.92 36.64
N VAL A 687 -9.49 -9.79 36.21
CA VAL A 687 -10.37 -8.64 36.46
C VAL A 687 -11.44 -8.99 37.49
N SER A 688 -11.10 -9.84 38.47
CA SER A 688 -12.00 -10.20 39.56
C SER A 688 -12.26 -9.09 40.57
N ASP A 689 -11.44 -8.04 40.54
CA ASP A 689 -11.63 -6.76 41.20
C ASP A 689 -11.46 -5.68 40.12
N LEU A 690 -12.56 -5.03 39.73
CA LEU A 690 -12.56 -4.05 38.63
C LEU A 690 -11.86 -2.74 39.02
N ASP A 691 -11.71 -2.48 40.32
CA ASP A 691 -10.99 -1.31 40.83
C ASP A 691 -9.45 -1.53 40.80
N ASP A 692 -8.99 -2.78 40.77
CA ASP A 692 -7.57 -3.16 40.74
C ASP A 692 -7.31 -4.38 39.85
N PRO A 693 -7.39 -4.25 38.51
CA PRO A 693 -7.08 -5.35 37.58
C PRO A 693 -5.66 -5.87 37.75
N GLN A 694 -5.49 -7.18 37.83
CA GLN A 694 -4.18 -7.80 38.05
C GLN A 694 -3.62 -8.39 36.76
N PHE A 695 -2.39 -8.01 36.43
CA PHE A 695 -1.61 -8.68 35.38
C PHE A 695 -1.25 -10.10 35.85
N VAL A 696 -1.63 -11.10 35.06
CA VAL A 696 -1.44 -12.52 35.40
C VAL A 696 -0.21 -13.09 34.70
N ASP A 697 -0.23 -13.10 33.37
CA ASP A 697 0.83 -13.68 32.54
C ASP A 697 0.79 -13.13 31.10
N GLU A 698 1.79 -13.52 30.30
CA GLU A 698 1.89 -13.28 28.87
C GLU A 698 1.88 -14.62 28.13
N TYR A 699 1.04 -14.73 27.10
CA TYR A 699 1.01 -15.88 26.21
C TYR A 699 1.70 -15.52 24.89
N PHE A 700 2.65 -16.35 24.47
CA PHE A 700 3.38 -16.16 23.21
C PHE A 700 3.09 -17.29 22.24
N LEU A 701 2.82 -16.93 20.98
CA LEU A 701 2.83 -17.88 19.87
C LEU A 701 4.25 -18.07 19.32
N ASP A 702 4.49 -19.19 18.65
CA ASP A 702 5.82 -19.55 18.13
C ASP A 702 6.20 -18.84 16.81
N ASN A 703 5.55 -17.72 16.49
CA ASN A 703 5.73 -16.94 15.26
C ASN A 703 5.84 -15.42 15.52
N PRO A 704 6.51 -14.65 14.65
CA PRO A 704 6.76 -13.22 14.85
C PRO A 704 5.78 -12.31 14.08
N ALA A 705 4.47 -12.57 14.14
CA ALA A 705 3.45 -11.75 13.47
C ALA A 705 2.87 -10.68 14.41
N SER A 706 2.26 -9.63 13.86
CA SER A 706 1.48 -8.69 14.66
C SER A 706 0.15 -9.30 15.07
N ASP A 707 -0.16 -9.26 16.36
CA ASP A 707 -1.50 -9.56 16.84
C ASP A 707 -2.50 -8.47 16.42
N HIS A 708 -3.81 -8.80 16.39
CA HIS A 708 -4.82 -7.79 16.05
C HIS A 708 -6.14 -8.02 16.81
N ASN A 709 -7.12 -8.69 16.20
CA ASN A 709 -8.46 -8.88 16.78
C ASN A 709 -8.63 -10.27 17.37
N LEU A 710 -9.04 -10.36 18.64
CA LEU A 710 -9.43 -11.61 19.29
C LEU A 710 -10.89 -11.63 19.72
N TYR A 711 -11.53 -12.78 19.56
CA TYR A 711 -12.89 -13.03 20.04
C TYR A 711 -12.94 -14.36 20.79
N ILE A 712 -13.74 -14.42 21.86
CA ILE A 712 -13.90 -15.64 22.68
C ILE A 712 -15.30 -16.18 22.50
N GLU A 713 -15.38 -17.49 22.28
CA GLU A 713 -16.61 -18.27 22.33
C GLU A 713 -16.42 -19.46 23.27
N GLY A 714 -17.10 -19.44 24.42
CA GLY A 714 -16.96 -20.50 25.42
C GLY A 714 -15.54 -20.54 26.00
N ASN A 715 -14.79 -21.60 25.68
CA ASN A 715 -13.41 -21.80 26.13
C ASN A 715 -12.39 -21.71 24.99
N THR A 716 -12.77 -21.13 23.86
CA THR A 716 -11.90 -20.99 22.69
C THR A 716 -11.73 -19.52 22.36
N MET A 717 -10.48 -19.10 22.20
CA MET A 717 -10.11 -17.77 21.71
C MET A 717 -9.67 -17.88 20.25
N TYR A 718 -10.26 -17.05 19.40
CA TYR A 718 -9.99 -16.96 17.97
C TYR A 718 -9.32 -15.62 17.69
N GLN A 719 -8.08 -15.63 17.19
CA GLN A 719 -7.29 -14.43 16.95
C GLN A 719 -6.96 -14.29 15.48
N SER A 720 -7.25 -13.13 14.89
CA SER A 720 -6.72 -12.74 13.59
C SER A 720 -5.39 -12.04 13.81
N ASN A 721 -4.28 -12.65 13.42
CA ASN A 721 -2.92 -12.15 13.63
C ASN A 721 -2.25 -11.89 12.27
N TYR A 722 -2.79 -10.92 11.54
CA TYR A 722 -2.32 -10.45 10.23
C TYR A 722 -1.72 -11.57 9.36
N VAL A 723 -0.40 -11.56 9.16
CA VAL A 723 0.26 -12.46 8.19
C VAL A 723 0.20 -13.93 8.58
N SER A 724 0.05 -14.23 9.87
CA SER A 724 -0.05 -15.61 10.36
C SER A 724 -1.47 -16.16 10.36
N GLY A 725 -2.44 -15.32 10.00
CA GLY A 725 -3.83 -15.69 9.85
C GLY A 725 -4.58 -15.94 11.17
N LEU A 726 -5.59 -16.82 11.10
CA LEU A 726 -6.39 -17.22 12.25
C LEU A 726 -5.59 -18.15 13.15
N GLN A 727 -5.48 -17.79 14.43
CA GLN A 727 -4.91 -18.61 15.49
C GLN A 727 -6.03 -19.03 16.45
N ILE A 728 -6.06 -20.32 16.81
CA ILE A 728 -7.10 -20.90 17.68
C ILE A 728 -6.45 -21.38 18.97
N ILE A 729 -6.89 -20.84 20.10
CA ILE A 729 -6.30 -21.08 21.41
C ILE A 729 -7.38 -21.61 22.36
N ASP A 730 -7.13 -22.77 22.98
CA ASP A 730 -7.91 -23.31 24.09
C ASP A 730 -7.55 -22.56 25.37
N ILE A 731 -8.55 -21.92 25.97
CA ILE A 731 -8.46 -21.12 27.21
C ILE A 731 -9.26 -21.76 28.35
N SER A 732 -9.53 -23.07 28.28
CA SER A 732 -10.20 -23.81 29.37
C SER A 732 -9.44 -23.77 30.70
N ASP A 733 -8.12 -23.53 30.66
CA ASP A 733 -7.33 -23.03 31.77
C ASP A 733 -6.90 -21.59 31.46
N PRO A 734 -7.56 -20.56 32.03
CA PRO A 734 -7.33 -19.18 31.60
C PRO A 734 -5.93 -18.63 31.86
N GLU A 735 -5.16 -19.26 32.75
CA GLU A 735 -3.79 -18.85 33.06
C GLU A 735 -2.74 -19.70 32.30
N GLU A 736 -3.17 -20.75 31.58
CA GLU A 736 -2.30 -21.59 30.76
C GLU A 736 -2.94 -21.88 29.38
N PRO A 737 -3.10 -20.85 28.51
CA PRO A 737 -3.67 -21.03 27.18
C PRO A 737 -2.86 -21.99 26.31
N LYS A 738 -3.52 -22.68 25.37
CA LYS A 738 -2.89 -23.67 24.48
C LYS A 738 -3.28 -23.46 23.04
N HIS A 739 -2.30 -23.29 22.16
CA HIS A 739 -2.52 -23.30 20.72
C HIS A 739 -3.05 -24.67 20.26
N VAL A 740 -4.17 -24.69 19.54
CA VAL A 740 -4.84 -25.93 19.08
C VAL A 740 -5.01 -26.03 17.56
N GLY A 741 -4.83 -24.94 16.82
CA GLY A 741 -4.89 -24.95 15.36
C GLY A 741 -4.78 -23.55 14.76
N PHE A 742 -4.51 -23.49 13.46
CA PHE A 742 -4.41 -22.22 12.73
C PHE A 742 -4.86 -22.36 11.27
N PHE A 743 -5.14 -21.23 10.65
CA PHE A 743 -5.35 -21.10 9.21
C PHE A 743 -4.73 -19.80 8.70
N ASP A 744 -3.67 -19.93 7.92
CA ASP A 744 -2.90 -18.81 7.36
C ASP A 744 -3.38 -18.50 5.93
N THR A 745 -3.91 -17.28 5.76
CA THR A 745 -4.43 -16.76 4.49
C THR A 745 -3.36 -16.16 3.60
N HIS A 746 -2.16 -15.90 4.11
CA HIS A 746 -1.08 -15.21 3.44
C HIS A 746 0.23 -16.04 3.40
N PRO A 747 0.19 -17.30 2.91
CA PRO A 747 1.34 -18.24 2.95
C PRO A 747 2.44 -17.91 1.90
N PHE A 748 2.44 -16.68 1.42
CA PHE A 748 3.21 -16.18 0.28
C PHE A 748 4.56 -15.58 0.69
N VAL A 749 4.67 -15.19 1.96
CA VAL A 749 5.87 -14.64 2.61
C VAL A 749 6.07 -15.34 3.95
N GLU A 750 7.25 -15.20 4.54
CA GLU A 750 7.47 -15.66 5.91
C GLU A 750 6.74 -14.74 6.91
N ASP A 751 6.26 -15.31 8.01
CA ASP A 751 5.65 -14.55 9.11
C ASP A 751 6.63 -13.48 9.62
N ALA A 752 6.14 -12.25 9.70
CA ALA A 752 6.82 -11.08 10.25
C ALA A 752 5.77 -10.03 10.69
N ALA A 753 6.14 -9.16 11.62
CA ALA A 753 5.29 -8.08 12.11
C ALA A 753 4.87 -7.16 10.95
N GLY A 754 3.58 -6.82 10.89
CA GLY A 754 3.01 -6.07 9.77
C GLY A 754 1.50 -6.26 9.65
N PHE A 755 0.90 -5.60 8.65
CA PHE A 755 -0.56 -5.43 8.54
C PHE A 755 -1.20 -6.16 7.35
N SER A 756 -0.48 -7.10 6.72
CA SER A 756 -1.01 -7.91 5.61
C SER A 756 -1.64 -9.20 6.13
N GLY A 757 -2.60 -9.79 5.41
CA GLY A 757 -3.28 -11.01 5.83
C GLY A 757 -4.59 -10.72 6.57
N THR A 758 -4.89 -11.48 7.63
CA THR A 758 -6.21 -11.46 8.28
C THR A 758 -6.45 -10.20 9.09
N TRP A 759 -7.60 -9.56 8.87
CA TRP A 759 -8.02 -8.39 9.64
C TRP A 759 -8.92 -8.78 10.80
N SER A 760 -9.91 -9.64 10.57
CA SER A 760 -10.90 -10.01 11.58
C SER A 760 -11.49 -11.40 11.36
N ASN A 761 -12.17 -11.90 12.39
CA ASN A 761 -12.88 -13.17 12.38
C ASN A 761 -14.23 -13.06 13.10
N PHE A 762 -15.16 -13.95 12.77
CA PHE A 762 -16.46 -14.06 13.42
C PHE A 762 -16.71 -15.53 13.76
N PRO A 763 -16.55 -15.95 15.03
CA PRO A 763 -16.65 -17.35 15.41
C PRO A 763 -18.07 -17.78 15.84
N TYR A 764 -19.03 -16.86 15.96
CA TYR A 764 -20.32 -17.12 16.63
C TYR A 764 -21.37 -17.85 15.77
N PHE A 765 -20.97 -18.55 14.72
CA PHE A 765 -21.86 -19.45 13.98
C PHE A 765 -21.52 -20.91 14.33
N ASP A 766 -22.56 -21.69 14.70
CA ASP A 766 -22.43 -23.04 15.28
C ASP A 766 -21.41 -23.98 14.60
N ASP A 767 -21.27 -23.91 13.27
CA ASP A 767 -20.48 -24.87 12.48
C ASP A 767 -19.28 -24.25 11.75
N VAL A 768 -19.15 -22.92 11.70
CA VAL A 768 -18.13 -22.26 10.88
C VAL A 768 -17.62 -20.97 11.52
N VAL A 769 -16.33 -20.71 11.31
CA VAL A 769 -15.72 -19.40 11.60
C VAL A 769 -15.60 -18.65 10.28
N LEU A 770 -16.07 -17.41 10.27
CA LEU A 770 -15.84 -16.51 9.14
C LEU A 770 -14.57 -15.69 9.38
N MET A 771 -13.90 -15.28 8.31
CA MET A 771 -12.68 -14.49 8.42
C MET A 771 -12.44 -13.63 7.19
N THR A 772 -12.01 -12.39 7.40
CA THR A 772 -11.56 -11.50 6.33
C THR A 772 -10.04 -11.44 6.28
N SER A 773 -9.51 -11.43 5.06
CA SER A 773 -8.10 -11.17 4.78
C SER A 773 -8.00 -10.03 3.78
N SER A 774 -7.17 -9.03 4.07
CA SER A 774 -7.24 -7.70 3.46
C SER A 774 -7.04 -7.69 1.95
N ASN A 775 -6.14 -8.54 1.43
CA ASN A 775 -5.83 -8.59 -0.01
C ASN A 775 -6.45 -9.81 -0.70
N GLU A 776 -6.82 -10.84 0.07
CA GLU A 776 -7.23 -12.13 -0.46
C GLU A 776 -8.75 -12.23 -0.62
N GLY A 777 -9.52 -12.02 0.46
CA GLY A 777 -10.98 -12.19 0.42
C GLY A 777 -11.63 -12.69 1.71
N LEU A 778 -12.84 -13.24 1.55
CA LEU A 778 -13.66 -13.82 2.63
C LEU A 778 -13.44 -15.34 2.69
N PHE A 779 -13.09 -15.82 3.87
CA PHE A 779 -12.88 -17.23 4.18
C PHE A 779 -13.99 -17.73 5.09
N ILE A 780 -14.43 -18.97 4.82
CA ILE A 780 -15.36 -19.71 5.66
C ILE A 780 -14.65 -21.00 6.05
N LEU A 781 -14.42 -21.17 7.35
CA LEU A 781 -13.57 -22.19 7.92
C LEU A 781 -14.35 -23.13 8.83
N ASP A 782 -13.94 -24.38 8.87
CA ASP A 782 -14.47 -25.40 9.79
C ASP A 782 -13.36 -25.75 10.79
N THR A 783 -13.58 -25.33 12.04
CA THR A 783 -12.66 -25.50 13.17
C THR A 783 -13.05 -26.70 14.04
N ASN A 784 -14.15 -27.38 13.74
CA ASN A 784 -14.72 -28.49 14.50
C ASN A 784 -14.15 -29.83 14.02
N ARG A 785 -12.83 -30.05 14.18
CA ARG A 785 -12.25 -31.39 14.00
C ARG A 785 -12.43 -32.23 15.25
N GLU A 786 -13.31 -33.24 15.17
CA GLU A 786 -13.24 -34.39 16.08
C GLU A 786 -11.93 -35.15 15.81
N GLU A 787 -11.07 -35.30 16.83
CA GLU A 787 -9.84 -36.13 16.79
C GLU A 787 -10.07 -37.59 16.36
#